data_AF-A0AAJ7C6E2-F1
#
_entry.id   AF-A0AAJ7C6E2-F1
#
_cell.length_a   1.000
_cell.length_b   1.000
_cell.length_c   1.000
_cell.angle_alpha   90.00
_cell.angle_beta   90.00
_cell.angle_gamma   90.00
#
_symmetry.space_group_name_H-M   'P 1'
#
loop_
_entity.id
_entity.type
_entity.pdbx_description
1 polymer ?
#
loop_
_entity_poly.entity_id
_entity_poly.type
_entity_poly.pdbx_seq_one_letter_code
_entity_poly.pdbx_strand_id
1 'polypeptide(L)'
;MLLVNQLCTLIQPLETLLVKSNCQVLVNLVKGGVRLQGRTYSVCKRWLSEALEFSEQDAHKDILLALENLLSTGPFDTINQDLRNLLGDKGLLRKHLNFEGGKCCETNCLAIYCIEALLLNKETSSASIPHEFMLIIKDIALNVISTLSYENQDKQFYNRIVSSCLRILRVVISDSTVSNGPDVIGEVLGVIQSFLFHGIKGYLPMQPRILRPAAMNLPEPVHAIPRERNFGTHKTKSRRPQSKKSNNNIEKSNSAFADCKAMRQSSDSDTSDTETFNAAQVEAKVRAETVHLLYTIVQNTPSREMFGYWSQIVANGSRNDARVLSKCILREPVSKIRQKALSTIIELLLGARLFLVHAEDVEHSSFITFFGTVGAMIRDLHFAISLLLSTEKNVAVLTQALKCAAALAQCTPYARLKTGLATKLTRNCRPQILHKDPTVRVQALSVFEALSSSDPITPEILSILAKQTRTGTDSEFPCTNISATSDIDTEEEVEFEVINYEDSEAEYNCSDVNLQDRKISSLLNICLKNVSNETANIPVRLQSLKLIGVLAFNVRNIVFSHLGVVATALVRSTRDADTQISLQACKVIETIAGCLGNSQIDNDTNLVPFWNIVFEPVISLIQHEQTSLREVACDCLGNIGSKMFAELSRQQSILVITILFGTVRDEESAVRAAALRALGMLVTLPTLEDDTGFLMDLADIVCTGLDDKNLGVRVKAAWTLANLCDCLVRQEDNKEVEQIPAETVLPKLYQASVKAAKDSDKVKCNAVRALGCILHLCPDSQILQDTTSGLDALISCATLGNDMKVRWNACRALGFVLSENPDRILPQSWRDQVFPALCNLICHSPNFKVRTNAAWALSVCDTYEKHTFTVWKSIILAFENSQHVPRYVEYPHQDALVQQLCLTFAHLILRTDMSEISNIWTEVGDHIEDIAIYMKPFQERILPEKSGDLMKAKMQLRKYAQSALNSVERQTASSLAELFERSDQYDNLSATSHLC
;
A
#
# COMPACT_ATOMS: atom_id res chain seq x y z
N MET A 1 3.89 -49.55 29.81
CA MET A 1 5.26 -49.05 29.58
C MET A 1 6.33 -50.11 29.80
N LEU A 2 6.38 -50.78 30.97
CA LEU A 2 7.38 -51.81 31.26
C LEU A 2 7.27 -53.05 30.34
N LEU A 3 6.04 -53.51 30.06
CA LEU A 3 5.74 -54.56 29.08
C LEU A 3 6.21 -54.19 27.67
N VAL A 4 5.97 -52.94 27.24
CA VAL A 4 6.39 -52.45 25.90
C VAL A 4 7.91 -52.47 25.77
N ASN A 5 8.64 -52.05 26.81
CA ASN A 5 10.10 -52.14 26.82
C ASN A 5 10.57 -53.59 26.71
N GLN A 6 9.96 -54.52 27.45
CA GLN A 6 10.33 -55.92 27.43
C GLN A 6 10.07 -56.56 26.06
N LEU A 7 8.92 -56.29 25.44
CA LEU A 7 8.58 -56.78 24.10
C LEU A 7 9.59 -56.27 23.05
N CYS A 8 9.91 -54.98 23.06
CA CYS A 8 10.92 -54.39 22.16
C CYS A 8 12.36 -54.84 22.46
N THR A 9 12.65 -55.48 23.59
CA THR A 9 13.98 -56.06 23.87
C THR A 9 14.06 -57.55 23.59
N LEU A 10 12.95 -58.27 23.66
CA LEU A 10 12.92 -59.74 23.52
C LEU A 10 12.68 -60.18 22.08
N ILE A 11 11.88 -59.43 21.31
CA ILE A 11 11.51 -59.81 19.94
C ILE A 11 12.64 -59.45 18.99
N GLN A 12 13.19 -60.46 18.33
CA GLN A 12 14.27 -60.30 17.35
C GLN A 12 13.73 -59.86 15.98
N PRO A 13 14.47 -59.04 15.20
CA PRO A 13 14.05 -58.59 13.88
C PRO A 13 13.71 -59.69 12.87
N LEU A 14 14.29 -60.89 13.03
CA LEU A 14 14.07 -62.05 12.16
C LEU A 14 12.76 -62.79 12.47
N GLU A 15 12.09 -62.50 13.59
CA GLU A 15 10.86 -63.17 14.01
C GLU A 15 9.62 -62.50 13.39
N THR A 16 9.43 -62.63 12.08
CA THR A 16 8.44 -61.90 11.26
C THR A 16 7.03 -61.82 11.89
N LEU A 17 6.48 -62.93 12.40
CA LEU A 17 5.15 -62.97 13.03
C LEU A 17 5.07 -62.17 14.34
N LEU A 18 6.11 -62.23 15.18
CA LEU A 18 6.20 -61.50 16.44
C LEU A 18 6.43 -60.02 16.19
N VAL A 19 7.24 -59.68 15.19
CA VAL A 19 7.47 -58.29 14.76
C VAL A 19 6.15 -57.65 14.32
N LYS A 20 5.37 -58.30 13.45
CA LYS A 20 4.04 -57.82 13.01
C LYS A 20 3.10 -57.60 14.18
N SER A 21 2.99 -58.59 15.06
CA SER A 21 2.10 -58.54 16.22
C SER A 21 2.48 -57.41 17.18
N ASN A 22 3.78 -57.22 17.44
CA ASN A 22 4.26 -56.15 18.31
C ASN A 22 4.08 -54.76 17.68
N CYS A 23 4.25 -54.63 16.36
CA CYS A 23 3.95 -53.39 15.65
C CYS A 23 2.47 -53.01 15.79
N GLN A 24 1.55 -53.97 15.65
CA GLN A 24 0.12 -53.73 15.85
C GLN A 24 -0.21 -53.31 17.29
N VAL A 25 0.46 -53.92 18.29
CA VAL A 25 0.34 -53.50 19.69
C VAL A 25 0.78 -52.05 19.87
N LEU A 26 1.93 -51.66 19.30
CA LEU A 26 2.42 -50.28 19.35
C LEU A 26 1.43 -49.30 18.71
N VAL A 27 0.92 -49.61 17.51
CA VAL A 27 -0.08 -48.79 16.81
C VAL A 27 -1.34 -48.62 17.65
N ASN A 28 -1.88 -49.71 18.20
CA ASN A 28 -3.11 -49.67 19.01
C ASN A 28 -2.91 -48.86 20.31
N LEU A 29 -1.74 -48.96 20.95
CA LEU A 29 -1.42 -48.18 22.13
C LEU A 29 -1.38 -46.67 21.82
N VAL A 30 -0.69 -46.29 20.75
CA VAL A 30 -0.59 -44.88 20.34
C VAL A 30 -1.97 -44.33 19.94
N LYS A 31 -2.73 -45.07 19.12
CA LYS A 31 -4.11 -44.69 18.74
C LYS A 31 -5.07 -44.65 19.93
N GLY A 32 -4.84 -45.48 20.94
CA GLY A 32 -5.56 -45.45 22.22
C GLY A 32 -5.20 -44.28 23.14
N GLY A 33 -4.36 -43.34 22.68
CA GLY A 33 -3.97 -42.13 23.42
C GLY A 33 -2.81 -42.30 24.39
N VAL A 34 -2.11 -43.45 24.38
CA VAL A 34 -0.95 -43.69 25.25
C VAL A 34 0.28 -42.96 24.68
N ARG A 35 0.76 -41.94 25.39
CA ARG A 35 1.99 -41.22 25.02
C ARG A 35 3.23 -41.98 25.46
N LEU A 36 4.02 -42.46 24.49
CA LEU A 36 5.32 -43.07 24.75
C LEU A 36 6.38 -41.97 24.94
N GLN A 37 7.01 -41.89 26.11
CA GLN A 37 8.00 -40.86 26.45
C GLN A 37 9.25 -41.44 27.12
N GLY A 38 10.34 -40.67 27.12
CA GLY A 38 11.60 -41.01 27.79
C GLY A 38 12.20 -42.32 27.29
N ARG A 39 12.71 -43.15 28.21
CA ARG A 39 13.39 -44.42 27.88
C ARG A 39 12.55 -45.35 27.00
N THR A 40 11.23 -45.43 27.23
CA THR A 40 10.36 -46.30 26.43
C THR A 40 10.26 -45.85 24.98
N TYR A 41 10.19 -44.55 24.74
CA TYR A 41 10.21 -44.01 23.39
C TYR A 41 11.52 -44.34 22.66
N SER A 42 12.67 -44.15 23.32
CA SER A 42 13.97 -44.47 22.74
C SER A 42 14.13 -45.95 22.41
N VAL A 43 13.62 -46.84 23.27
CA VAL A 43 13.66 -48.30 23.06
C VAL A 43 12.77 -48.70 21.88
N CYS A 44 11.52 -48.22 21.82
CA CYS A 44 10.62 -48.50 20.70
C CYS A 44 11.18 -48.00 19.36
N LYS A 45 11.70 -46.77 19.33
CA LYS A 45 12.31 -46.16 18.14
C LYS A 45 13.50 -46.98 17.63
N ARG A 46 14.40 -47.37 18.54
CA ARG A 46 15.57 -48.19 18.20
C ARG A 46 15.15 -49.55 17.66
N TRP A 47 14.24 -50.22 18.36
CA TRP A 47 13.72 -51.52 17.93
C TRP A 47 13.03 -51.45 16.56
N LEU A 48 12.21 -50.42 16.30
CA LEU A 48 11.58 -50.24 14.98
C LEU A 48 12.61 -49.97 13.87
N SER A 49 13.69 -49.25 14.17
CA SER A 49 14.78 -49.01 13.21
C SER A 49 15.53 -50.29 12.88
N GLU A 50 15.88 -51.08 13.90
CA GLU A 50 16.54 -52.39 13.73
C GLU A 50 15.60 -53.40 13.02
N ALA A 51 14.30 -53.40 13.37
CA ALA A 51 13.30 -54.22 12.69
C ALA A 51 13.18 -53.84 11.21
N LEU A 52 13.15 -52.55 10.87
CA LEU A 52 13.06 -52.11 9.47
C LEU A 52 14.32 -52.48 8.66
N GLU A 53 15.49 -52.56 9.30
CA GLU A 53 16.74 -52.91 8.62
C GLU A 53 16.89 -54.41 8.34
N PHE A 54 16.48 -55.26 9.28
CA PHE A 54 16.82 -56.70 9.28
C PHE A 54 15.63 -57.65 9.07
N SER A 55 14.38 -57.18 9.14
CA SER A 55 13.20 -58.04 8.95
C SER A 55 12.89 -58.33 7.49
N GLU A 56 12.12 -59.41 7.27
CA GLU A 56 11.57 -59.77 5.95
C GLU A 56 10.60 -58.69 5.41
N GLN A 57 10.54 -58.54 4.09
CA GLN A 57 9.70 -57.52 3.41
C GLN A 57 8.23 -57.59 3.83
N ASP A 58 7.74 -58.79 4.14
CA ASP A 58 6.36 -59.03 4.58
C ASP A 58 6.00 -58.29 5.87
N ALA A 59 6.97 -57.96 6.75
CA ALA A 59 6.75 -57.21 7.99
C ALA A 59 6.89 -55.69 7.81
N HIS A 60 7.45 -55.21 6.70
CA HIS A 60 7.78 -53.78 6.54
C HIS A 60 6.56 -52.86 6.58
N LYS A 61 5.39 -53.32 6.12
CA LYS A 61 4.13 -52.56 6.22
C LYS A 61 3.79 -52.24 7.68
N ASP A 62 3.77 -53.25 8.54
CA ASP A 62 3.39 -53.09 9.94
C ASP A 62 4.43 -52.27 10.70
N ILE A 63 5.72 -52.45 10.38
CA ILE A 63 6.82 -51.68 10.96
C ILE A 63 6.72 -50.20 10.59
N LEU A 64 6.51 -49.87 9.31
CA LEU A 64 6.39 -48.47 8.86
C LEU A 64 5.14 -47.79 9.44
N LEU A 65 4.02 -48.52 9.59
CA LEU A 65 2.83 -48.01 10.24
C LEU A 65 3.07 -47.73 11.74
N ALA A 66 3.76 -48.63 12.45
CA ALA A 66 4.15 -48.40 13.84
C ALA A 66 5.13 -47.23 13.97
N LEU A 67 6.06 -47.08 13.04
CA LEU A 67 7.02 -45.98 12.99
C LEU A 67 6.32 -44.63 12.75
N GLU A 68 5.39 -44.54 11.79
CA GLU A 68 4.61 -43.34 11.51
C GLU A 68 3.85 -42.83 12.74
N ASN A 69 3.12 -43.73 13.43
CA ASN A 69 2.37 -43.40 14.65
C ASN A 69 3.31 -43.02 15.81
N LEU A 70 4.48 -43.65 15.91
CA LEU A 70 5.47 -43.29 16.92
C LEU A 70 6.04 -41.88 16.68
N LEU A 71 6.38 -41.56 15.43
CA LEU A 71 6.95 -40.27 15.02
C LEU A 71 5.97 -39.11 15.18
N SER A 72 4.66 -39.33 15.01
CA SER A 72 3.64 -38.30 15.18
C SER A 72 3.36 -37.92 16.64
N THR A 73 3.76 -38.74 17.61
CA THR A 73 3.38 -38.58 19.03
C THR A 73 4.53 -38.39 20.02
N GLY A 74 5.78 -38.64 19.61
CA GLY A 74 6.93 -38.65 20.51
C GLY A 74 7.75 -37.36 20.60
N PRO A 75 8.38 -37.04 21.74
CA PRO A 75 9.36 -35.95 21.85
C PRO A 75 10.69 -36.32 21.15
N PHE A 76 11.25 -35.38 20.37
CA PHE A 76 12.56 -35.56 19.72
C PHE A 76 13.70 -35.00 20.57
N ASP A 77 14.22 -35.80 21.49
CA ASP A 77 15.38 -35.39 22.31
C ASP A 77 16.70 -35.37 21.49
N THR A 78 16.77 -36.14 20.38
CA THR A 78 17.98 -36.32 19.53
C THR A 78 17.68 -36.24 18.02
N ILE A 79 16.99 -35.17 17.59
CA ILE A 79 16.43 -35.07 16.24
C ILE A 79 17.44 -35.28 15.10
N ASN A 80 18.69 -34.82 15.25
CA ASN A 80 19.70 -34.90 14.19
C ASN A 80 20.18 -36.32 13.90
N GLN A 81 20.39 -37.14 14.94
CA GLN A 81 20.83 -38.53 14.77
C GLN A 81 19.72 -39.38 14.15
N ASP A 82 18.47 -39.12 14.56
CA ASP A 82 17.30 -39.82 14.06
C ASP A 82 17.04 -39.49 12.59
N LEU A 83 17.12 -38.20 12.23
CA LEU A 83 17.00 -37.75 10.83
C LEU A 83 18.13 -38.33 9.97
N ARG A 84 19.36 -38.42 10.48
CA ARG A 84 20.47 -39.02 9.76
C ARG A 84 20.27 -40.52 9.51
N ASN A 85 19.76 -41.26 10.50
CA ASN A 85 19.47 -42.69 10.37
C ASN A 85 18.29 -42.97 9.43
N LEU A 86 17.27 -42.11 9.41
CA LEU A 86 16.08 -42.31 8.58
C LEU A 86 16.25 -41.79 7.14
N LEU A 87 16.89 -40.61 6.96
CA LEU A 87 16.89 -39.84 5.70
C LEU A 87 18.29 -39.61 5.08
N GLY A 88 19.38 -39.91 5.80
CA GLY A 88 20.74 -39.79 5.28
C GLY A 88 20.98 -40.67 4.05
N ASP A 89 22.18 -40.64 3.47
CA ASP A 89 22.47 -41.36 2.20
C ASP A 89 22.23 -42.87 2.26
N LYS A 90 22.41 -43.47 3.44
CA LYS A 90 22.06 -44.88 3.76
C LYS A 90 20.80 -45.01 4.62
N GLY A 91 19.95 -43.99 4.63
CA GLY A 91 18.79 -43.91 5.50
C GLY A 91 17.79 -45.03 5.24
N LEU A 92 17.18 -45.55 6.31
CA LEU A 92 16.28 -46.71 6.25
C LEU A 92 15.07 -46.48 5.34
N LEU A 93 14.59 -45.23 5.23
CA LEU A 93 13.43 -44.91 4.41
C LEU A 93 13.75 -44.82 2.91
N ARG A 94 15.01 -44.57 2.51
CA ARG A 94 15.37 -44.36 1.08
C ARG A 94 15.04 -45.55 0.20
N LYS A 95 15.14 -46.78 0.73
CA LYS A 95 14.78 -48.01 0.00
C LYS A 95 13.31 -48.07 -0.41
N HIS A 96 12.43 -47.41 0.36
CA HIS A 96 10.98 -47.36 0.11
C HIS A 96 10.56 -46.08 -0.63
N LEU A 97 11.49 -45.16 -0.89
CA LEU A 97 11.26 -43.87 -1.55
C LEU A 97 11.83 -43.82 -2.98
N ASN A 98 12.58 -44.84 -3.42
CA ASN A 98 13.01 -44.96 -4.82
C ASN A 98 11.95 -45.74 -5.62
N PHE A 99 11.48 -45.14 -6.74
CA PHE A 99 10.38 -45.64 -7.55
C PHE A 99 10.82 -46.12 -8.95
N GLU A 100 12.09 -46.45 -9.15
CA GLU A 100 12.63 -46.97 -10.42
C GLU A 100 11.89 -48.25 -10.89
N GLY A 101 10.94 -48.09 -11.81
CA GLY A 101 10.28 -49.18 -12.54
C GLY A 101 9.21 -49.99 -11.80
N GLY A 102 8.93 -49.71 -10.52
CA GLY A 102 7.98 -50.46 -9.68
C GLY A 102 6.55 -49.88 -9.62
N LYS A 103 5.55 -50.73 -9.34
CA LYS A 103 4.19 -50.28 -8.98
C LYS A 103 4.18 -49.71 -7.55
N CYS A 104 3.45 -48.62 -7.34
CA CYS A 104 3.20 -48.00 -6.05
C CYS A 104 2.49 -48.99 -5.15
N CYS A 105 3.01 -49.16 -3.94
CA CYS A 105 2.42 -50.02 -2.95
C CYS A 105 2.22 -49.29 -1.62
N GLU A 106 1.57 -49.96 -0.69
CA GLU A 106 1.22 -49.40 0.61
C GLU A 106 2.46 -49.05 1.45
N THR A 107 3.55 -49.80 1.34
CA THR A 107 4.81 -49.51 2.05
C THR A 107 5.45 -48.19 1.57
N ASN A 108 5.34 -47.86 0.28
CA ASN A 108 5.77 -46.56 -0.25
C ASN A 108 4.96 -45.41 0.38
N CYS A 109 3.64 -45.57 0.53
CA CYS A 109 2.79 -44.57 1.17
C CYS A 109 3.19 -44.34 2.62
N LEU A 110 3.37 -45.42 3.39
CA LEU A 110 3.74 -45.36 4.80
C LEU A 110 5.13 -44.75 5.02
N ALA A 111 6.08 -45.01 4.13
CA ALA A 111 7.40 -44.36 4.18
C ALA A 111 7.30 -42.83 4.03
N ILE A 112 6.44 -42.33 3.13
CA ILE A 112 6.20 -40.89 2.96
C ILE A 112 5.43 -40.32 4.16
N TYR A 113 4.48 -41.07 4.72
CA TYR A 113 3.77 -40.65 5.94
C TYR A 113 4.70 -40.54 7.14
N CYS A 114 5.75 -41.37 7.22
CA CYS A 114 6.79 -41.19 8.24
C CYS A 114 7.48 -39.82 8.10
N ILE A 115 7.77 -39.37 6.87
CA ILE A 115 8.34 -38.03 6.61
C ILE A 115 7.34 -36.93 6.98
N GLU A 116 6.07 -37.08 6.60
CA GLU A 116 5.02 -36.14 6.96
C GLU A 116 4.85 -36.04 8.48
N ALA A 117 4.85 -37.16 9.20
CA ALA A 117 4.74 -37.22 10.66
C ALA A 117 5.91 -36.50 11.37
N LEU A 118 7.13 -36.62 10.84
CA LEU A 118 8.30 -35.86 11.33
C LEU A 118 8.07 -34.34 11.26
N LEU A 119 7.49 -33.87 10.15
CA LEU A 119 7.23 -32.45 9.92
C LEU A 119 6.03 -31.93 10.74
N LEU A 120 4.97 -32.73 10.90
CA LEU A 120 3.80 -32.35 11.71
C LEU A 120 4.13 -32.22 13.19
N ASN A 121 4.99 -33.09 13.72
CA ASN A 121 5.40 -33.04 15.12
C ASN A 121 6.18 -31.75 15.44
N LYS A 122 7.01 -31.25 14.52
CA LYS A 122 7.70 -29.95 14.64
C LYS A 122 6.74 -28.79 14.97
N GLU A 123 5.56 -28.75 14.34
CA GLU A 123 4.56 -27.70 14.61
C GLU A 123 4.03 -27.77 16.05
N THR A 124 4.05 -28.95 16.68
CA THR A 124 3.50 -29.20 18.02
C THR A 124 4.52 -29.16 19.15
N SER A 125 5.80 -29.48 18.88
CA SER A 125 6.82 -29.70 19.92
C SER A 125 7.92 -28.64 19.99
N SER A 126 7.88 -27.59 19.14
CA SER A 126 8.89 -26.51 19.06
C SER A 126 10.33 -26.96 18.77
N ALA A 127 10.55 -28.23 18.43
CA ALA A 127 11.85 -28.77 18.04
C ALA A 127 12.22 -28.29 16.62
N SER A 128 13.40 -27.67 16.46
CA SER A 128 13.87 -27.17 15.16
C SER A 128 14.56 -28.29 14.37
N ILE A 129 14.00 -28.66 13.23
CA ILE A 129 14.70 -29.49 12.23
C ILE A 129 15.83 -28.65 11.61
N PRO A 130 17.07 -29.17 11.49
CA PRO A 130 18.15 -28.44 10.83
C PRO A 130 17.88 -28.18 9.35
N HIS A 131 18.44 -27.07 8.85
CA HIS A 131 18.30 -26.65 7.45
C HIS A 131 18.71 -27.72 6.43
N GLU A 132 19.78 -28.49 6.70
CA GLU A 132 20.25 -29.56 5.81
C GLU A 132 19.17 -30.64 5.56
N PHE A 133 18.44 -31.04 6.60
CA PHE A 133 17.41 -32.06 6.50
C PHE A 133 16.12 -31.53 5.87
N MET A 134 15.82 -30.24 6.05
CA MET A 134 14.72 -29.58 5.34
C MET A 134 14.94 -29.61 3.82
N LEU A 135 16.18 -29.39 3.36
CA LEU A 135 16.54 -29.53 1.94
C LEU A 135 16.44 -30.98 1.45
N ILE A 136 16.93 -31.95 2.23
CA ILE A 136 16.81 -33.38 1.88
C ILE A 136 15.34 -33.80 1.75
N ILE A 137 14.48 -33.40 2.69
CA ILE A 137 13.05 -33.71 2.67
C ILE A 137 12.37 -33.09 1.44
N LYS A 138 12.71 -31.84 1.11
CA LYS A 138 12.24 -31.15 -0.09
C LYS A 138 12.64 -31.92 -1.36
N ASP A 139 13.92 -32.27 -1.49
CA ASP A 139 14.45 -32.97 -2.66
C ASP A 139 13.84 -34.37 -2.81
N ILE A 140 13.62 -35.09 -1.70
CA ILE A 140 12.87 -36.35 -1.69
C ILE A 140 11.46 -36.14 -2.24
N ALA A 141 10.70 -35.17 -1.72
CA ALA A 141 9.34 -34.94 -2.16
C ALA A 141 9.26 -34.57 -3.65
N LEU A 142 10.17 -33.73 -4.15
CA LEU A 142 10.26 -33.34 -5.56
C LEU A 142 10.65 -34.52 -6.46
N ASN A 143 11.63 -35.34 -6.05
CA ASN A 143 12.07 -36.52 -6.80
C ASN A 143 10.96 -37.57 -6.90
N VAL A 144 10.26 -37.84 -5.80
CA VAL A 144 9.12 -38.77 -5.78
C VAL A 144 8.03 -38.29 -6.74
N ILE A 145 7.65 -37.01 -6.65
CA ILE A 145 6.63 -36.42 -7.52
C ILE A 145 7.04 -36.49 -9.01
N SER A 146 8.31 -36.26 -9.32
CA SER A 146 8.80 -36.18 -10.71
C SER A 146 9.04 -37.54 -11.37
N THR A 147 9.25 -38.60 -10.57
CA THR A 147 9.52 -39.96 -11.07
C THR A 147 8.25 -40.80 -11.22
N LEU A 148 7.18 -40.46 -10.51
CA LEU A 148 5.92 -41.19 -10.54
C LEU A 148 5.10 -40.91 -11.82
N SER A 149 4.79 -41.95 -12.60
CA SER A 149 3.87 -41.88 -13.74
C SER A 149 2.43 -42.20 -13.31
N TYR A 150 1.43 -41.47 -13.83
CA TYR A 150 0.02 -41.74 -13.53
C TYR A 150 -0.55 -42.97 -14.26
N GLU A 151 -0.05 -43.27 -15.46
CA GLU A 151 -0.70 -44.23 -16.38
C GLU A 151 -0.52 -45.70 -15.97
N ASN A 152 0.58 -46.03 -15.28
CA ASN A 152 0.97 -47.41 -14.97
C ASN A 152 0.80 -47.78 -13.48
N GLN A 153 0.16 -46.93 -12.69
CA GLN A 153 0.13 -47.02 -11.23
C GLN A 153 -1.28 -47.27 -10.68
N ASP A 154 -1.35 -47.84 -9.48
CA ASP A 154 -2.59 -47.86 -8.72
C ASP A 154 -2.97 -46.41 -8.34
N LYS A 155 -4.09 -45.94 -8.88
CA LYS A 155 -4.56 -44.56 -8.72
C LYS A 155 -4.78 -44.18 -7.25
N GLN A 156 -5.17 -45.13 -6.40
CA GLN A 156 -5.40 -44.86 -4.98
C GLN A 156 -4.09 -44.57 -4.26
N PHE A 157 -3.07 -45.42 -4.44
CA PHE A 157 -1.75 -45.20 -3.83
C PHE A 157 -1.04 -44.00 -4.44
N TYR A 158 -1.11 -43.82 -5.76
CA TYR A 158 -0.55 -42.63 -6.44
C TYR A 158 -1.07 -41.33 -5.83
N ASN A 159 -2.40 -41.17 -5.73
CA ASN A 159 -2.98 -39.93 -5.22
C ASN A 159 -2.65 -39.68 -3.74
N ARG A 160 -2.55 -40.75 -2.92
CA ARG A 160 -2.15 -40.65 -1.51
C ARG A 160 -0.70 -40.20 -1.37
N ILE A 161 0.20 -40.74 -2.19
CA ILE A 161 1.62 -40.35 -2.23
C ILE A 161 1.73 -38.87 -2.63
N VAL A 162 1.13 -38.49 -3.76
CA VAL A 162 1.20 -37.11 -4.28
C VAL A 162 0.61 -36.11 -3.27
N SER A 163 -0.56 -36.39 -2.69
CA SER A 163 -1.18 -35.53 -1.67
C SER A 163 -0.26 -35.27 -0.47
N SER A 164 0.55 -36.27 -0.09
CA SER A 164 1.42 -36.20 1.08
C SER A 164 2.72 -35.49 0.75
N CYS A 165 3.29 -35.72 -0.44
CA CYS A 165 4.40 -34.93 -0.95
C CYS A 165 4.06 -33.44 -1.09
N LEU A 166 2.84 -33.09 -1.55
CA LEU A 166 2.37 -31.70 -1.62
C LEU A 166 2.28 -31.06 -0.22
N ARG A 167 1.82 -31.81 0.79
CA ARG A 167 1.80 -31.36 2.19
C ARG A 167 3.19 -31.17 2.76
N ILE A 168 4.11 -32.09 2.49
CA ILE A 168 5.53 -31.98 2.86
C ILE A 168 6.12 -30.68 2.27
N LEU A 169 5.95 -30.44 0.96
CA LEU A 169 6.43 -29.22 0.31
C LEU A 169 5.81 -27.96 0.93
N ARG A 170 4.53 -28.00 1.31
CA ARG A 170 3.84 -26.86 1.94
C ARG A 170 4.48 -26.49 3.27
N VAL A 171 4.77 -27.47 4.12
CA VAL A 171 5.42 -27.25 5.42
C VAL A 171 6.85 -26.74 5.22
N VAL A 172 7.59 -27.30 4.26
CA VAL A 172 8.95 -26.86 3.95
C VAL A 172 8.99 -25.39 3.50
N ILE A 173 8.11 -24.98 2.58
CA ILE A 173 8.08 -23.60 2.05
C ILE A 173 7.64 -22.58 3.11
N SER A 174 6.83 -23.01 4.07
CA SER A 174 6.40 -22.17 5.19
C SER A 174 7.54 -21.88 6.18
N ASP A 175 8.64 -22.64 6.12
CA ASP A 175 9.76 -22.47 7.02
C ASP A 175 10.70 -21.34 6.55
N SER A 176 10.76 -20.27 7.35
CA SER A 176 11.63 -19.11 7.12
C SER A 176 13.13 -19.45 7.02
N THR A 177 13.56 -20.63 7.47
CA THR A 177 14.96 -21.05 7.39
C THR A 177 15.39 -21.47 5.99
N VAL A 178 14.45 -21.83 5.11
CA VAL A 178 14.75 -22.25 3.74
C VAL A 178 14.74 -21.02 2.83
N SER A 179 15.91 -20.62 2.33
CA SER A 179 16.01 -19.56 1.32
C SER A 179 15.43 -20.07 0.00
N ASN A 180 14.21 -19.64 -0.32
CA ASN A 180 13.52 -20.00 -1.57
C ASN A 180 14.13 -19.24 -2.75
N GLY A 181 15.23 -19.77 -3.31
CA GLY A 181 15.80 -19.25 -4.54
C GLY A 181 14.82 -19.38 -5.73
N PRO A 182 15.02 -18.62 -6.82
CA PRO A 182 14.12 -18.60 -7.97
C PRO A 182 13.97 -19.98 -8.65
N ASP A 183 15.02 -20.82 -8.63
CA ASP A 183 14.95 -22.18 -9.16
C ASP A 183 14.00 -23.08 -8.36
N VAL A 184 14.03 -22.98 -7.02
CA VAL A 184 13.14 -23.75 -6.13
C VAL A 184 11.69 -23.32 -6.31
N ILE A 185 11.44 -22.01 -6.45
CA ILE A 185 10.12 -21.48 -6.74
C ILE A 185 9.62 -22.03 -8.09
N GLY A 186 10.47 -22.02 -9.11
CA GLY A 186 10.17 -22.57 -10.43
C GLY A 186 9.82 -24.07 -10.41
N GLU A 187 10.56 -24.87 -9.66
CA GLU A 187 10.31 -26.31 -9.47
C GLU A 187 8.94 -26.56 -8.82
N VAL A 188 8.66 -25.88 -7.71
CA VAL A 188 7.39 -26.05 -6.97
C VAL A 188 6.21 -25.56 -7.80
N LEU A 189 6.32 -24.43 -8.48
CA LEU A 189 5.26 -23.94 -9.37
C LEU A 189 5.02 -24.90 -10.54
N GLY A 190 6.06 -25.59 -11.02
CA GLY A 190 5.94 -26.68 -11.98
C GLY A 190 5.09 -27.84 -11.48
N VAL A 191 5.35 -28.29 -10.24
CA VAL A 191 4.53 -29.30 -9.55
C VAL A 191 3.09 -28.82 -9.42
N ILE A 192 2.88 -27.57 -9.01
CA ILE A 192 1.54 -27.00 -8.86
C ILE A 192 0.79 -27.02 -10.19
N GLN A 193 1.43 -26.59 -11.28
CA GLN A 193 0.81 -26.53 -12.62
C GLN A 193 0.37 -27.92 -13.10
N SER A 194 1.15 -28.97 -12.80
CA SER A 194 0.81 -30.36 -13.12
C SER A 194 -0.47 -30.83 -12.44
N PHE A 195 -0.60 -30.58 -11.13
CA PHE A 195 -1.68 -31.16 -10.32
C PHE A 195 -2.89 -30.25 -10.13
N LEU A 196 -2.87 -29.01 -10.62
CA LEU A 196 -3.97 -28.05 -10.47
C LEU A 196 -5.30 -28.55 -11.07
N PHE A 197 -5.23 -29.34 -12.16
CA PHE A 197 -6.38 -29.92 -12.87
C PHE A 197 -6.46 -31.44 -12.74
N HIS A 198 -5.77 -32.02 -11.74
CA HIS A 198 -5.68 -33.47 -11.57
C HIS A 198 -7.06 -34.13 -11.42
N GLY A 199 -7.39 -35.11 -12.28
CA GLY A 199 -8.68 -35.80 -12.26
C GLY A 199 -9.87 -35.02 -12.84
N ILE A 200 -9.65 -33.86 -13.46
CA ILE A 200 -10.71 -33.10 -14.15
C ILE A 200 -10.86 -33.64 -15.58
N LYS A 201 -12.10 -33.94 -16.00
CA LYS A 201 -12.42 -34.41 -17.37
C LYS A 201 -11.89 -33.40 -18.41
N GLY A 202 -11.28 -33.91 -19.48
CA GLY A 202 -10.69 -33.10 -20.56
C GLY A 202 -9.24 -32.65 -20.31
N TYR A 203 -8.66 -32.91 -19.12
CA TYR A 203 -7.25 -32.62 -18.82
C TYR A 203 -6.44 -33.90 -18.63
N LEU A 204 -5.46 -34.12 -19.50
CA LEU A 204 -4.55 -35.28 -19.39
C LEU A 204 -3.56 -35.12 -18.21
N PRO A 205 -3.03 -36.20 -17.62
CA PRO A 205 -1.95 -36.09 -16.65
C PRO A 205 -0.73 -35.38 -17.25
N MET A 206 -0.09 -34.50 -16.48
CA MET A 206 1.09 -33.75 -16.93
C MET A 206 2.24 -33.96 -15.96
N GLN A 207 3.41 -34.33 -16.46
CA GLN A 207 4.61 -34.44 -15.63
C GLN A 207 5.13 -33.05 -15.21
N PRO A 208 5.56 -32.88 -13.95
CA PRO A 208 6.12 -31.62 -13.45
C PRO A 208 7.32 -31.18 -14.28
N ARG A 209 7.37 -29.89 -14.62
CA ARG A 209 8.51 -29.25 -15.29
C ARG A 209 8.86 -27.95 -14.58
N ILE A 210 10.14 -27.67 -14.45
CA ILE A 210 10.63 -26.43 -13.83
C ILE A 210 10.10 -25.24 -14.63
N LEU A 211 9.34 -24.36 -13.98
CA LEU A 211 8.93 -23.10 -14.58
C LEU A 211 10.06 -22.10 -14.49
N ARG A 212 10.26 -21.34 -15.56
CA ARG A 212 11.23 -20.24 -15.59
C ARG A 212 10.47 -18.91 -15.51
N PRO A 213 10.95 -17.94 -14.71
CA PRO A 213 10.33 -16.63 -14.68
C PRO A 213 10.49 -15.98 -16.05
N ALA A 214 9.46 -15.28 -16.51
CA ALA A 214 9.59 -14.42 -17.68
C ALA A 214 10.68 -13.37 -17.42
N ALA A 215 11.56 -13.13 -18.40
CA ALA A 215 12.53 -12.05 -18.31
C ALA A 215 11.78 -10.71 -18.36
N MET A 216 11.70 -10.02 -17.22
CA MET A 216 10.95 -8.78 -17.09
C MET A 216 11.88 -7.67 -16.56
N ASN A 217 12.01 -6.60 -17.33
CA ASN A 217 12.59 -5.34 -16.84
C ASN A 217 11.54 -4.62 -15.99
N LEU A 218 11.28 -5.15 -14.78
CA LEU A 218 10.31 -4.55 -13.87
C LEU A 218 10.87 -3.23 -13.32
N PRO A 219 10.08 -2.13 -13.31
CA PRO A 219 10.44 -0.91 -12.62
C PRO A 219 10.75 -1.19 -11.14
N GLU A 220 11.76 -0.52 -10.59
CA GLU A 220 12.04 -0.58 -9.16
C GLU A 220 10.84 -0.06 -8.35
N PRO A 221 10.57 -0.61 -7.15
CA PRO A 221 9.43 -0.19 -6.34
C PRO A 221 9.54 1.30 -6.01
N VAL A 222 8.71 2.09 -6.69
CA VAL A 222 8.51 3.51 -6.40
C VAL A 222 8.11 3.62 -4.93
N HIS A 223 8.91 4.30 -4.12
CA HIS A 223 8.39 4.85 -2.89
C HIS A 223 7.30 5.84 -3.29
N ALA A 224 6.04 5.45 -3.10
CA ALA A 224 4.93 6.34 -3.32
C ALA A 224 5.20 7.62 -2.53
N ILE A 225 5.49 8.71 -3.25
CA ILE A 225 5.39 10.05 -2.68
C ILE A 225 4.00 10.10 -2.08
N PRO A 226 3.85 10.44 -0.77
CA PRO A 226 2.53 10.71 -0.23
C PRO A 226 1.96 11.86 -1.06
N ARG A 227 1.09 11.56 -2.02
CA ARG A 227 0.05 12.51 -2.40
C ARG A 227 -0.68 12.75 -1.09
N GLU A 228 -0.65 13.98 -0.58
CA GLU A 228 -1.54 14.42 0.49
C GLU A 228 -2.98 14.30 -0.04
N ARG A 229 -3.48 13.06 -0.09
CA ARG A 229 -4.89 12.76 -0.13
C ARG A 229 -5.32 12.86 1.32
N ASN A 230 -6.13 13.86 1.63
CA ASN A 230 -6.89 13.98 2.87
C ASN A 230 -7.94 12.86 3.00
N PHE A 231 -7.53 11.61 2.74
CA PHE A 231 -8.26 10.41 3.09
C PHE A 231 -7.51 9.79 4.26
N GLY A 232 -7.96 10.09 5.46
CA GLY A 232 -7.70 9.30 6.66
C GLY A 232 -8.33 7.91 6.53
N THR A 233 -7.93 7.12 5.53
CA THR A 233 -8.06 5.67 5.64
C THR A 233 -6.95 5.23 6.59
N HIS A 234 -7.29 5.13 7.87
CA HIS A 234 -6.53 4.24 8.75
C HIS A 234 -6.49 2.90 8.02
N LYS A 235 -5.33 2.58 7.44
CA LYS A 235 -4.99 1.19 7.13
C LYS A 235 -5.17 0.47 8.46
N THR A 236 -6.26 -0.27 8.61
CA THR A 236 -6.28 -1.40 9.53
C THR A 236 -5.10 -2.25 9.10
N LYS A 237 -3.96 -2.09 9.78
CA LYS A 237 -2.86 -3.04 9.73
C LYS A 237 -3.53 -4.36 10.07
N SER A 238 -3.71 -5.22 9.06
CA SER A 238 -3.86 -6.64 9.33
C SER A 238 -2.64 -7.01 10.14
N ARG A 239 -2.85 -7.26 11.44
CA ARG A 239 -1.82 -7.77 12.33
C ARG A 239 -1.33 -9.08 11.70
N ARG A 240 -0.18 -9.05 11.03
CA ARG A 240 0.68 -10.22 10.97
C ARG A 240 0.95 -10.62 12.43
N PRO A 241 0.63 -11.84 12.88
CA PRO A 241 0.98 -12.26 14.23
C PRO A 241 2.52 -12.31 14.31
N GLN A 242 3.11 -11.28 14.92
CA GLN A 242 4.51 -11.33 15.33
C GLN A 242 4.62 -12.24 16.55
N SER A 243 5.49 -13.23 16.43
CA SER A 243 5.91 -14.10 17.52
C SER A 243 6.47 -13.27 18.68
N LYS A 244 5.84 -13.37 19.85
CA LYS A 244 6.36 -12.79 21.09
C LYS A 244 7.61 -13.57 21.52
N LYS A 245 8.77 -12.94 21.50
CA LYS A 245 9.90 -13.33 22.35
C LYS A 245 9.55 -12.93 23.79
N SER A 246 9.38 -13.90 24.68
CA SER A 246 9.23 -13.63 26.12
C SER A 246 10.61 -13.52 26.76
N ASN A 247 10.90 -12.37 27.36
CA ASN A 247 11.95 -12.25 28.37
C ASN A 247 11.46 -12.88 29.67
N ASN A 248 12.33 -13.72 30.24
CA ASN A 248 12.16 -14.34 31.56
C ASN A 248 12.14 -13.27 32.65
N ASN A 249 11.21 -13.38 33.60
CA ASN A 249 11.47 -13.08 35.01
C ASN A 249 10.63 -14.03 35.88
N ILE A 250 11.33 -14.58 36.87
CA ILE A 250 10.91 -15.60 37.81
C ILE A 250 10.13 -14.92 38.94
N GLU A 251 8.94 -15.42 39.28
CA GLU A 251 8.46 -15.38 40.66
C GLU A 251 7.47 -16.53 40.93
N LYS A 252 7.73 -17.24 42.03
CA LYS A 252 7.04 -18.46 42.48
C LYS A 252 5.73 -18.10 43.17
N SER A 253 4.65 -18.84 42.89
CA SER A 253 3.71 -19.26 43.94
C SER A 253 2.97 -20.55 43.54
N ASN A 254 2.96 -21.50 44.47
CA ASN A 254 2.30 -22.79 44.39
C ASN A 254 0.80 -22.64 44.70
N SER A 255 -0.07 -23.27 43.91
CA SER A 255 -1.23 -24.01 44.44
C SER A 255 -1.78 -24.96 43.38
N ALA A 256 -1.67 -26.26 43.68
CA ALA A 256 -2.35 -27.33 42.97
C ALA A 256 -3.87 -27.22 43.13
N PHE A 257 -4.63 -27.47 42.07
CA PHE A 257 -5.64 -28.55 42.02
C PHE A 257 -6.14 -28.68 40.58
N ALA A 258 -6.33 -29.94 40.18
CA ALA A 258 -6.54 -30.40 38.83
C ALA A 258 -7.96 -30.12 38.30
N ASP A 259 -8.04 -29.76 37.02
CA ASP A 259 -9.16 -30.16 36.16
C ASP A 259 -8.64 -30.35 34.73
N CYS A 260 -8.28 -31.59 34.40
CA CYS A 260 -7.87 -32.01 33.07
C CYS A 260 -9.08 -32.07 32.13
N LYS A 261 -9.44 -30.94 31.50
CA LYS A 261 -10.21 -30.96 30.25
C LYS A 261 -9.24 -31.13 29.08
N ALA A 262 -9.18 -32.35 28.58
CA ALA A 262 -8.54 -32.70 27.32
C ALA A 262 -8.93 -31.70 26.23
N MET A 263 -7.93 -30.99 25.70
CA MET A 263 -8.06 -30.04 24.62
C MET A 263 -8.44 -30.84 23.37
N ARG A 264 -9.74 -30.86 23.04
CA ARG A 264 -10.29 -31.43 21.82
C ARG A 264 -9.63 -30.73 20.64
N GLN A 265 -8.76 -31.46 19.96
CA GLN A 265 -8.34 -31.15 18.60
C GLN A 265 -9.60 -31.09 17.72
N SER A 266 -9.67 -30.08 16.87
CA SER A 266 -10.63 -30.00 15.76
C SER A 266 -10.29 -31.10 14.75
N SER A 267 -10.68 -32.32 15.08
CA SER A 267 -10.68 -33.47 14.18
C SER A 267 -11.86 -33.31 13.23
N ASP A 268 -11.57 -33.11 11.93
CA ASP A 268 -12.53 -33.40 10.86
C ASP A 268 -12.76 -34.93 10.86
N SER A 269 -13.59 -35.41 11.78
CA SER A 269 -14.05 -36.79 11.81
C SER A 269 -15.32 -36.92 10.96
N ASP A 270 -15.14 -37.00 9.64
CA ASP A 270 -16.17 -37.41 8.67
C ASP A 270 -15.86 -38.78 8.06
N THR A 271 -15.04 -39.61 8.73
CA THR A 271 -14.80 -41.00 8.31
C THR A 271 -15.52 -41.95 9.26
N SER A 272 -16.82 -42.11 9.05
CA SER A 272 -17.50 -43.33 9.47
C SER A 272 -16.95 -44.50 8.64
N ASP A 273 -16.53 -45.57 9.31
CA ASP A 273 -15.93 -46.80 8.78
C ASP A 273 -16.88 -47.59 7.85
N THR A 274 -17.23 -47.02 6.71
CA THR A 274 -17.75 -47.69 5.50
C THR A 274 -17.47 -46.79 4.30
N GLU A 275 -16.20 -46.52 3.99
CA GLU A 275 -15.83 -45.76 2.79
C GLU A 275 -15.89 -46.66 1.54
N THR A 276 -17.02 -46.62 0.82
CA THR A 276 -16.98 -46.83 -0.63
C THR A 276 -16.11 -45.74 -1.24
N PHE A 277 -14.86 -46.08 -1.56
CA PHE A 277 -13.85 -45.17 -2.12
C PHE A 277 -14.28 -44.61 -3.49
N ASN A 278 -14.84 -43.41 -3.52
CA ASN A 278 -15.08 -42.68 -4.76
C ASN A 278 -13.77 -42.04 -5.25
N ALA A 279 -13.25 -42.50 -6.39
CA ALA A 279 -12.00 -42.00 -6.99
C ALA A 279 -11.96 -40.45 -7.11
N ALA A 280 -13.11 -39.83 -7.39
CA ALA A 280 -13.25 -38.37 -7.50
C ALA A 280 -12.91 -37.60 -6.20
N GLN A 281 -13.16 -38.18 -5.02
CA GLN A 281 -12.87 -37.54 -3.73
C GLN A 281 -11.37 -37.56 -3.45
N VAL A 282 -10.69 -38.65 -3.82
CA VAL A 282 -9.24 -38.79 -3.65
C VAL A 282 -8.49 -37.86 -4.60
N GLU A 283 -8.95 -37.72 -5.84
CA GLU A 283 -8.40 -36.74 -6.81
C GLU A 283 -8.64 -35.29 -6.36
N ALA A 284 -9.82 -34.99 -5.80
CA ALA A 284 -10.11 -33.67 -5.23
C ALA A 284 -9.17 -33.31 -4.07
N LYS A 285 -8.77 -34.29 -3.26
CA LYS A 285 -7.79 -34.08 -2.18
C LYS A 285 -6.42 -33.64 -2.71
N VAL A 286 -5.97 -34.23 -3.83
CA VAL A 286 -4.73 -33.80 -4.50
C VAL A 286 -4.84 -32.34 -4.95
N ARG A 287 -5.93 -31.98 -5.64
CA ARG A 287 -6.15 -30.58 -6.08
C ARG A 287 -6.24 -29.59 -4.92
N ALA A 288 -6.89 -29.97 -3.81
CA ALA A 288 -6.95 -29.15 -2.61
C ALA A 288 -5.55 -28.85 -2.06
N GLU A 289 -4.72 -29.88 -1.87
CA GLU A 289 -3.34 -29.70 -1.39
C GLU A 289 -2.49 -28.87 -2.35
N THR A 290 -2.69 -29.03 -3.66
CA THR A 290 -2.02 -28.22 -4.69
C THR A 290 -2.34 -26.73 -4.53
N VAL A 291 -3.63 -26.36 -4.38
CA VAL A 291 -4.02 -24.95 -4.23
C VAL A 291 -3.57 -24.40 -2.86
N HIS A 292 -3.53 -25.22 -1.81
CA HIS A 292 -2.95 -24.84 -0.52
C HIS A 292 -1.44 -24.57 -0.59
N LEU A 293 -0.70 -25.41 -1.31
CA LEU A 293 0.72 -25.20 -1.60
C LEU A 293 0.94 -23.90 -2.37
N LEU A 294 0.13 -23.65 -3.41
CA LEU A 294 0.21 -22.41 -4.18
C LEU A 294 -0.11 -21.16 -3.34
N TYR A 295 -1.09 -21.23 -2.45
CA TYR A 295 -1.36 -20.11 -1.54
C TYR A 295 -0.18 -19.84 -0.60
N THR A 296 0.46 -20.91 -0.11
CA THR A 296 1.58 -20.83 0.83
C THR A 296 2.82 -20.21 0.17
N ILE A 297 3.14 -20.60 -1.07
CA ILE A 297 4.27 -19.99 -1.79
C ILE A 297 4.01 -18.50 -2.07
N VAL A 298 2.78 -18.12 -2.43
CA VAL A 298 2.42 -16.70 -2.64
C VAL A 298 2.59 -15.86 -1.36
N GLN A 299 2.30 -16.41 -0.18
CA GLN A 299 2.45 -15.69 1.09
C GLN A 299 3.92 -15.52 1.52
N ASN A 300 4.81 -16.41 1.10
CA ASN A 300 6.20 -16.45 1.54
C ASN A 300 7.20 -15.91 0.50
N THR A 301 6.76 -15.68 -0.75
CA THR A 301 7.60 -15.14 -1.83
C THR A 301 7.30 -13.67 -2.10
N PRO A 302 8.32 -12.80 -2.30
CA PRO A 302 8.11 -11.41 -2.70
C PRO A 302 7.28 -11.30 -3.98
N SER A 303 6.34 -10.35 -4.03
CA SER A 303 5.41 -10.21 -5.16
C SER A 303 6.12 -9.94 -6.50
N ARG A 304 7.29 -9.30 -6.46
CA ARG A 304 8.14 -9.05 -7.64
C ARG A 304 8.60 -10.35 -8.31
N GLU A 305 9.03 -11.32 -7.52
CA GLU A 305 9.49 -12.63 -8.03
C GLU A 305 8.32 -13.45 -8.55
N MET A 306 7.22 -13.47 -7.79
CA MET A 306 5.99 -14.17 -8.20
C MET A 306 5.41 -13.63 -9.52
N PHE A 307 5.58 -12.33 -9.79
CA PHE A 307 5.06 -11.72 -11.02
C PHE A 307 5.67 -12.33 -12.29
N GLY A 308 6.90 -12.86 -12.23
CA GLY A 308 7.54 -13.51 -13.39
C GLY A 308 6.85 -14.79 -13.87
N TYR A 309 6.03 -15.40 -13.02
CA TYR A 309 5.31 -16.63 -13.31
C TYR A 309 3.82 -16.42 -13.62
N TRP A 310 3.36 -15.18 -13.66
CA TRP A 310 1.93 -14.86 -13.78
C TRP A 310 1.27 -15.45 -15.02
N SER A 311 1.91 -15.36 -16.18
CA SER A 311 1.39 -15.90 -17.44
C SER A 311 1.27 -17.42 -17.45
N GLN A 312 1.99 -18.10 -16.56
CA GLN A 312 2.06 -19.56 -16.48
C GLN A 312 1.16 -20.14 -15.37
N ILE A 313 0.85 -19.36 -14.33
CA ILE A 313 0.11 -19.83 -13.14
C ILE A 313 -1.22 -19.10 -12.93
N VAL A 314 -1.33 -17.83 -13.28
CA VAL A 314 -2.48 -16.99 -12.90
C VAL A 314 -3.50 -16.90 -14.03
N ALA A 315 -3.08 -16.40 -15.18
CA ALA A 315 -3.92 -16.22 -16.35
C ALA A 315 -3.07 -16.27 -17.61
N ASN A 316 -3.61 -16.78 -18.70
CA ASN A 316 -2.92 -16.87 -19.98
C ASN A 316 -3.90 -16.38 -21.06
N GLY A 317 -3.66 -15.19 -21.59
CA GLY A 317 -4.64 -14.31 -22.25
C GLY A 317 -5.45 -14.84 -23.45
N SER A 318 -5.41 -16.14 -23.79
CA SER A 318 -6.31 -16.76 -24.78
C SER A 318 -6.33 -18.31 -24.81
N ARG A 319 -5.37 -19.01 -24.18
CA ARG A 319 -5.23 -20.47 -24.36
C ARG A 319 -6.25 -21.28 -23.55
N ASN A 320 -7.16 -21.99 -24.25
CA ASN A 320 -8.20 -22.82 -23.62
C ASN A 320 -7.65 -24.05 -22.88
N ASP A 321 -6.49 -24.56 -23.28
CA ASP A 321 -5.79 -25.70 -22.67
C ASP A 321 -4.92 -25.32 -21.46
N ALA A 322 -4.83 -24.03 -21.11
CA ALA A 322 -3.92 -23.53 -20.09
C ALA A 322 -4.31 -24.00 -18.67
N ARG A 323 -3.31 -24.50 -17.92
CA ARG A 323 -3.44 -24.91 -16.51
C ARG A 323 -3.16 -23.73 -15.57
N VAL A 324 -4.02 -22.74 -15.60
CA VAL A 324 -3.89 -21.49 -14.83
C VAL A 324 -5.07 -21.29 -13.87
N LEU A 325 -4.89 -20.44 -12.86
CA LEU A 325 -5.91 -20.14 -11.86
C LEU A 325 -7.21 -19.58 -12.45
N SER A 326 -7.14 -18.74 -13.49
CA SER A 326 -8.32 -18.19 -14.17
C SER A 326 -9.24 -19.28 -14.74
N LYS A 327 -8.68 -20.39 -15.23
CA LYS A 327 -9.44 -21.56 -15.68
C LYS A 327 -9.83 -22.48 -14.53
N CYS A 328 -8.98 -22.61 -13.50
CA CYS A 328 -9.23 -23.44 -12.32
C CYS A 328 -10.54 -23.05 -11.62
N ILE A 329 -10.76 -21.74 -11.41
CA ILE A 329 -11.98 -21.26 -10.74
C ILE A 329 -13.28 -21.56 -11.53
N LEU A 330 -13.19 -21.76 -12.85
CA LEU A 330 -14.32 -22.07 -13.72
C LEU A 330 -14.58 -23.58 -13.83
N ARG A 331 -13.53 -24.39 -13.81
CA ARG A 331 -13.62 -25.84 -14.07
C ARG A 331 -13.67 -26.69 -12.80
N GLU A 332 -13.20 -26.19 -11.66
CA GLU A 332 -13.14 -26.95 -10.42
C GLU A 332 -14.54 -27.27 -9.87
N PRO A 333 -14.93 -28.55 -9.73
CA PRO A 333 -16.25 -28.92 -9.19
C PRO A 333 -16.41 -28.64 -7.69
N VAL A 334 -15.34 -28.71 -6.89
CA VAL A 334 -15.42 -28.59 -5.43
C VAL A 334 -15.37 -27.13 -4.97
N SER A 335 -16.44 -26.67 -4.31
CA SER A 335 -16.60 -25.29 -3.85
C SER A 335 -15.51 -24.81 -2.88
N LYS A 336 -15.03 -25.66 -1.98
CA LYS A 336 -13.93 -25.33 -1.04
C LYS A 336 -12.62 -25.03 -1.79
N ILE A 337 -12.32 -25.79 -2.85
CA ILE A 337 -11.11 -25.59 -3.67
C ILE A 337 -11.24 -24.30 -4.49
N ARG A 338 -12.42 -24.03 -5.08
CA ARG A 338 -12.71 -22.75 -5.76
C ARG A 338 -12.49 -21.54 -4.84
N GLN A 339 -12.98 -21.59 -3.60
CA GLN A 339 -12.76 -20.52 -2.62
C GLN A 339 -11.28 -20.28 -2.32
N LYS A 340 -10.50 -21.36 -2.16
CA LYS A 340 -9.07 -21.24 -1.92
C LYS A 340 -8.34 -20.69 -3.15
N ALA A 341 -8.69 -21.13 -4.35
CA ALA A 341 -8.12 -20.61 -5.59
C ALA A 341 -8.41 -19.10 -5.77
N LEU A 342 -9.64 -18.65 -5.52
CA LEU A 342 -9.99 -17.23 -5.53
C LEU A 342 -9.21 -16.44 -4.46
N SER A 343 -9.02 -17.00 -3.27
CA SER A 343 -8.19 -16.38 -2.21
C SER A 343 -6.74 -16.19 -2.65
N THR A 344 -6.19 -17.16 -3.37
CA THR A 344 -4.86 -17.07 -3.97
C THR A 344 -4.79 -15.97 -5.04
N ILE A 345 -5.79 -15.88 -5.92
CA ILE A 345 -5.87 -14.80 -6.93
C ILE A 345 -5.91 -13.41 -6.28
N ILE A 346 -6.67 -13.24 -5.20
CA ILE A 346 -6.73 -11.97 -4.46
C ILE A 346 -5.35 -11.57 -3.92
N GLU A 347 -4.63 -12.48 -3.27
CA GLU A 347 -3.30 -12.18 -2.72
C GLU A 347 -2.31 -11.80 -3.83
N LEU A 348 -2.35 -12.52 -4.96
CA LEU A 348 -1.56 -12.21 -6.15
C LEU A 348 -1.89 -10.82 -6.70
N LEU A 349 -3.17 -10.50 -6.91
CA LEU A 349 -3.63 -9.20 -7.45
C LEU A 349 -3.17 -8.03 -6.59
N LEU A 350 -3.33 -8.14 -5.27
CA LEU A 350 -2.96 -7.08 -4.33
C LEU A 350 -1.43 -6.92 -4.25
N GLY A 351 -0.69 -8.02 -4.25
CA GLY A 351 0.78 -8.00 -4.25
C GLY A 351 1.37 -7.44 -5.55
N ALA A 352 0.69 -7.62 -6.69
CA ALA A 352 1.15 -7.21 -8.01
C ALA A 352 0.67 -5.81 -8.44
N ARG A 353 -0.07 -5.06 -7.60
CA ARG A 353 -0.68 -3.79 -7.97
C ARG A 353 0.27 -2.78 -8.64
N LEU A 354 1.52 -2.69 -8.17
CA LEU A 354 2.54 -1.80 -8.73
C LEU A 354 2.97 -2.18 -10.15
N PHE A 355 2.78 -3.44 -10.56
CA PHE A 355 3.11 -3.91 -11.91
C PHE A 355 1.89 -3.84 -12.83
N LEU A 356 0.69 -4.12 -12.30
CA LEU A 356 -0.56 -4.14 -13.06
C LEU A 356 -0.99 -2.76 -13.57
N VAL A 357 -0.60 -1.69 -12.88
CA VAL A 357 -0.89 -0.31 -13.33
C VAL A 357 -0.28 0.00 -14.70
N HIS A 358 0.74 -0.76 -15.12
CA HIS A 358 1.42 -0.62 -16.40
C HIS A 358 0.75 -1.37 -17.56
N ALA A 359 -0.35 -2.08 -17.31
CA ALA A 359 -1.06 -2.80 -18.37
C ALA A 359 -1.57 -1.86 -19.47
N GLU A 360 -1.49 -2.32 -20.71
CA GLU A 360 -1.93 -1.59 -21.90
C GLU A 360 -2.71 -2.52 -22.81
N ASP A 361 -3.67 -1.96 -23.54
CA ASP A 361 -4.22 -2.65 -24.69
C ASP A 361 -3.33 -2.45 -25.92
N VAL A 362 -3.16 -3.52 -26.70
CA VAL A 362 -2.37 -3.50 -27.92
C VAL A 362 -3.25 -4.00 -29.05
N GLU A 363 -3.85 -3.08 -29.79
CA GLU A 363 -4.53 -3.39 -31.04
C GLU A 363 -3.50 -3.31 -32.19
N HIS A 364 -3.36 -4.40 -32.96
CA HIS A 364 -2.62 -4.46 -34.23
C HIS A 364 -1.09 -4.25 -34.19
N SER A 365 -0.36 -5.03 -33.39
CA SER A 365 1.09 -5.21 -33.58
C SER A 365 1.45 -6.68 -33.86
N SER A 366 2.40 -6.91 -34.75
CA SER A 366 2.97 -8.25 -35.03
C SER A 366 3.73 -8.84 -33.82
N PHE A 367 3.91 -8.06 -32.76
CA PHE A 367 4.62 -8.41 -31.53
C PHE A 367 3.87 -7.87 -30.31
N ILE A 368 3.50 -8.74 -29.36
CA ILE A 368 2.84 -8.35 -28.11
C ILE A 368 3.91 -7.89 -27.12
N THR A 369 3.81 -6.63 -26.67
CA THR A 369 4.71 -6.10 -25.64
C THR A 369 4.45 -6.79 -24.29
N PHE A 370 5.41 -6.67 -23.37
CA PHE A 370 5.21 -7.15 -21.99
C PHE A 370 3.94 -6.56 -21.34
N PHE A 371 3.75 -5.24 -21.46
CA PHE A 371 2.57 -4.55 -20.94
C PHE A 371 1.27 -5.00 -21.63
N GLY A 372 1.32 -5.31 -22.93
CA GLY A 372 0.21 -5.94 -23.66
C GLY A 372 -0.12 -7.35 -23.14
N THR A 373 0.89 -8.13 -22.77
CA THR A 373 0.69 -9.46 -22.13
C THR A 373 0.01 -9.30 -20.76
N VAL A 374 0.43 -8.31 -19.97
CA VAL A 374 -0.23 -7.98 -18.69
C VAL A 374 -1.69 -7.56 -18.92
N GLY A 375 -1.95 -6.74 -19.93
CA GLY A 375 -3.32 -6.37 -20.35
C GLY A 375 -4.18 -7.60 -20.70
N ALA A 376 -3.63 -8.53 -21.48
CA ALA A 376 -4.32 -9.77 -21.84
C ALA A 376 -4.64 -10.67 -20.62
N MET A 377 -3.72 -10.78 -19.66
CA MET A 377 -3.96 -11.51 -18.41
C MET A 377 -5.08 -10.87 -17.57
N ILE A 378 -5.09 -9.54 -17.47
CA ILE A 378 -6.16 -8.80 -16.77
C ILE A 378 -7.51 -9.05 -17.45
N ARG A 379 -7.57 -9.04 -18.79
CA ARG A 379 -8.81 -9.36 -19.52
C ARG A 379 -9.30 -10.78 -19.30
N ASP A 380 -8.43 -11.78 -19.31
CA ASP A 380 -8.80 -13.19 -19.02
C ASP A 380 -9.33 -13.34 -17.58
N LEU A 381 -8.73 -12.63 -16.61
CA LEU A 381 -9.26 -12.59 -15.24
C LEU A 381 -10.64 -11.92 -15.16
N HIS A 382 -10.85 -10.79 -15.84
CA HIS A 382 -12.16 -10.13 -15.91
C HIS A 382 -13.22 -11.04 -16.51
N PHE A 383 -12.88 -11.73 -17.59
CA PHE A 383 -13.77 -12.71 -18.21
C PHE A 383 -14.10 -13.86 -17.26
N ALA A 384 -13.09 -14.50 -16.67
CA ALA A 384 -13.29 -15.66 -15.80
C ALA A 384 -14.10 -15.30 -14.54
N ILE A 385 -13.81 -14.18 -13.88
CA ILE A 385 -14.56 -13.74 -12.70
C ILE A 385 -15.98 -13.35 -13.08
N SER A 386 -16.19 -12.67 -14.21
CA SER A 386 -17.54 -12.34 -14.68
C SER A 386 -18.37 -13.60 -14.94
N LEU A 387 -17.80 -14.60 -15.61
CA LEU A 387 -18.49 -15.86 -15.91
C LEU A 387 -18.81 -16.67 -14.65
N LEU A 388 -17.88 -16.71 -13.69
CA LEU A 388 -18.11 -17.35 -12.40
C LEU A 388 -19.26 -16.67 -11.65
N LEU A 389 -19.28 -15.33 -11.59
CA LEU A 389 -20.34 -14.57 -10.93
C LEU A 389 -21.72 -14.77 -11.56
N SER A 390 -21.81 -15.05 -12.86
CA SER A 390 -23.09 -15.33 -13.52
C SER A 390 -23.63 -16.75 -13.30
N THR A 391 -22.79 -17.69 -12.88
CA THR A 391 -23.13 -19.13 -12.83
C THR A 391 -23.12 -19.70 -11.41
N GLU A 392 -22.35 -19.12 -10.49
CA GLU A 392 -22.14 -19.66 -9.15
C GLU A 392 -23.38 -19.51 -8.26
N LYS A 393 -23.74 -20.62 -7.58
CA LYS A 393 -24.88 -20.70 -6.66
C LYS A 393 -24.45 -20.84 -5.20
N ASN A 394 -23.22 -21.28 -4.94
CA ASN A 394 -22.70 -21.44 -3.59
C ASN A 394 -22.37 -20.08 -2.98
N VAL A 395 -23.07 -19.70 -1.91
CA VAL A 395 -22.92 -18.40 -1.23
C VAL A 395 -21.49 -18.10 -0.81
N ALA A 396 -20.75 -19.10 -0.32
CA ALA A 396 -19.36 -18.90 0.12
C ALA A 396 -18.41 -18.65 -1.06
N VAL A 397 -18.57 -19.40 -2.16
CA VAL A 397 -17.79 -19.14 -3.39
C VAL A 397 -18.18 -17.80 -4.00
N LEU A 398 -19.46 -17.48 -4.07
CA LEU A 398 -19.98 -16.22 -4.60
C LEU A 398 -19.42 -15.01 -3.82
N THR A 399 -19.42 -15.08 -2.49
CA THR A 399 -18.84 -14.05 -1.61
C THR A 399 -17.35 -13.86 -1.92
N GLN A 400 -16.61 -14.95 -2.06
CA GLN A 400 -15.18 -14.90 -2.38
C GLN A 400 -14.92 -14.41 -3.80
N ALA A 401 -15.78 -14.73 -4.77
CA ALA A 401 -15.70 -14.26 -6.15
C ALA A 401 -15.94 -12.74 -6.24
N LEU A 402 -16.92 -12.20 -5.49
CA LEU A 402 -17.15 -10.76 -5.38
C LEU A 402 -15.97 -10.04 -4.73
N LYS A 403 -15.37 -10.63 -3.69
CA LYS A 403 -14.13 -10.12 -3.09
C LYS A 403 -12.98 -10.08 -4.10
N CYS A 404 -12.87 -11.12 -4.94
CA CYS A 404 -11.90 -11.17 -6.03
C CYS A 404 -12.19 -10.13 -7.11
N ALA A 405 -13.47 -9.90 -7.45
CA ALA A 405 -13.89 -8.85 -8.36
C ALA A 405 -13.53 -7.44 -7.86
N ALA A 406 -13.69 -7.19 -6.56
CA ALA A 406 -13.30 -5.91 -5.95
C ALA A 406 -11.78 -5.69 -6.01
N ALA A 407 -10.98 -6.72 -5.69
CA ALA A 407 -9.52 -6.67 -5.81
C ALA A 407 -9.07 -6.47 -7.26
N LEU A 408 -9.71 -7.17 -8.21
CA LEU A 408 -9.44 -7.02 -9.63
C LEU A 408 -9.76 -5.60 -10.11
N ALA A 409 -10.91 -5.05 -9.73
CA ALA A 409 -11.29 -3.68 -10.08
C ALA A 409 -10.31 -2.66 -9.49
N GLN A 410 -9.85 -2.84 -8.26
CA GLN A 410 -8.88 -1.94 -7.62
C GLN A 410 -7.49 -1.94 -8.32
N CYS A 411 -7.11 -3.05 -8.93
CA CYS A 411 -5.80 -3.22 -9.57
C CYS A 411 -5.82 -3.00 -11.09
N THR A 412 -6.99 -2.80 -11.71
CA THR A 412 -7.13 -2.64 -13.16
C THR A 412 -6.96 -1.18 -13.57
N PRO A 413 -6.01 -0.82 -14.46
CA PRO A 413 -5.90 0.52 -15.02
C PRO A 413 -6.92 0.73 -16.14
N TYR A 414 -8.20 0.89 -15.81
CA TYR A 414 -9.30 0.96 -16.80
C TYR A 414 -9.10 2.03 -17.88
N ALA A 415 -8.42 3.13 -17.58
CA ALA A 415 -8.15 4.19 -18.56
C ALA A 415 -7.17 3.78 -19.67
N ARG A 416 -6.40 2.71 -19.48
CA ARG A 416 -5.39 2.20 -20.43
C ARG A 416 -5.83 0.94 -21.18
N LEU A 417 -7.01 0.42 -20.86
CA LEU A 417 -7.56 -0.81 -21.41
C LEU A 417 -8.84 -0.52 -22.20
N LYS A 418 -9.21 -1.43 -23.11
CA LYS A 418 -10.46 -1.30 -23.87
C LYS A 418 -11.69 -1.22 -22.96
N THR A 419 -12.61 -0.35 -23.34
CA THR A 419 -13.88 -0.13 -22.65
C THR A 419 -14.73 -1.41 -22.66
N GLY A 420 -15.56 -1.57 -21.62
CA GLY A 420 -16.51 -2.68 -21.47
C GLY A 420 -16.15 -3.68 -20.38
N LEU A 421 -14.90 -3.68 -19.88
CA LEU A 421 -14.47 -4.56 -18.78
C LEU A 421 -15.26 -4.28 -17.49
N ALA A 422 -15.36 -3.00 -17.10
CA ALA A 422 -16.10 -2.61 -15.92
C ALA A 422 -17.61 -2.88 -16.07
N THR A 423 -18.15 -2.66 -17.28
CA THR A 423 -19.57 -2.90 -17.60
C THR A 423 -19.93 -4.37 -17.46
N LYS A 424 -19.13 -5.27 -18.05
CA LYS A 424 -19.36 -6.73 -17.97
C LYS A 424 -19.27 -7.23 -16.52
N LEU A 425 -18.26 -6.78 -15.77
CA LEU A 425 -18.11 -7.15 -14.36
C LEU A 425 -19.31 -6.70 -13.52
N THR A 426 -19.71 -5.43 -13.66
CA THR A 426 -20.78 -4.83 -12.84
C THR A 426 -22.17 -5.32 -13.19
N ARG A 427 -22.39 -5.77 -14.43
CA ARG A 427 -23.63 -6.46 -14.83
C ARG A 427 -23.92 -7.66 -13.92
N ASN A 428 -22.90 -8.43 -13.58
CA ASN A 428 -23.05 -9.63 -12.75
C ASN A 428 -22.98 -9.33 -11.24
N CYS A 429 -22.32 -8.24 -10.83
CA CYS A 429 -22.27 -7.82 -9.42
C CYS A 429 -23.54 -7.07 -8.95
N ARG A 430 -24.21 -6.33 -9.84
CA ARG A 430 -25.33 -5.44 -9.48
C ARG A 430 -26.51 -6.17 -8.81
N PRO A 431 -26.99 -7.34 -9.31
CA PRO A 431 -28.05 -8.09 -8.64
C PRO A 431 -27.69 -8.51 -7.20
N GLN A 432 -26.39 -8.74 -6.95
CA GLN A 432 -25.89 -9.23 -5.67
C GLN A 432 -25.92 -8.18 -4.54
N ILE A 433 -26.12 -6.89 -4.86
CA ILE A 433 -26.30 -5.83 -3.86
C ILE A 433 -27.56 -6.08 -2.99
N LEU A 434 -28.58 -6.71 -3.57
CA LEU A 434 -29.86 -7.03 -2.93
C LEU A 434 -29.97 -8.50 -2.52
N HIS A 435 -28.87 -9.24 -2.51
CA HIS A 435 -28.85 -10.66 -2.13
C HIS A 435 -29.34 -10.87 -0.68
N LYS A 436 -29.93 -12.03 -0.36
CA LYS A 436 -30.46 -12.31 0.98
C LYS A 436 -29.37 -12.36 2.06
N ASP A 437 -28.21 -12.93 1.71
CA ASP A 437 -27.06 -13.02 2.60
C ASP A 437 -26.31 -11.67 2.73
N PRO A 438 -26.16 -11.12 3.95
CA PRO A 438 -25.46 -9.86 4.17
C PRO A 438 -24.00 -9.83 3.71
N THR A 439 -23.28 -10.96 3.80
CA THR A 439 -21.87 -11.04 3.40
C THR A 439 -21.69 -10.87 1.90
N VAL A 440 -22.60 -11.44 1.11
CA VAL A 440 -22.66 -11.24 -0.36
C VAL A 440 -22.93 -9.78 -0.68
N ARG A 441 -23.90 -9.15 -0.01
CA ARG A 441 -24.24 -7.72 -0.22
C ARG A 441 -23.05 -6.81 0.06
N VAL A 442 -22.32 -7.05 1.16
CA VAL A 442 -21.11 -6.29 1.52
C VAL A 442 -20.09 -6.40 0.41
N GLN A 443 -19.75 -7.61 -0.05
CA GLN A 443 -18.74 -7.78 -1.09
C GLN A 443 -19.20 -7.19 -2.43
N ALA A 444 -20.49 -7.29 -2.78
CA ALA A 444 -21.04 -6.66 -3.97
C ALA A 444 -20.87 -5.13 -3.93
N LEU A 445 -21.19 -4.48 -2.80
CA LEU A 445 -20.98 -3.05 -2.61
C LEU A 445 -19.49 -2.67 -2.66
N SER A 446 -18.60 -3.52 -2.15
CA SER A 446 -17.13 -3.30 -2.24
C SER A 446 -16.60 -3.29 -3.68
N VAL A 447 -17.24 -4.00 -4.62
CA VAL A 447 -16.88 -3.90 -6.04
C VAL A 447 -17.13 -2.48 -6.57
N PHE A 448 -18.29 -1.90 -6.24
CA PHE A 448 -18.61 -0.53 -6.65
C PHE A 448 -17.75 0.52 -5.94
N GLU A 449 -17.36 0.27 -4.68
CA GLU A 449 -16.38 1.11 -3.97
C GLU A 449 -15.02 1.11 -4.68
N ALA A 450 -14.53 -0.07 -5.08
CA ALA A 450 -13.28 -0.21 -5.81
C ALA A 450 -13.31 0.55 -7.15
N LEU A 451 -14.41 0.43 -7.91
CA LEU A 451 -14.60 1.17 -9.16
C LEU A 451 -14.66 2.69 -8.93
N SER A 452 -15.39 3.13 -7.91
CA SER A 452 -15.48 4.54 -7.52
C SER A 452 -14.14 5.14 -7.06
N SER A 453 -13.16 4.30 -6.75
CA SER A 453 -11.80 4.70 -6.35
C SER A 453 -10.79 4.67 -7.51
N SER A 454 -11.24 4.44 -8.74
CA SER A 454 -10.39 4.41 -9.93
C SER A 454 -9.86 5.81 -10.25
N ASP A 455 -8.59 5.91 -10.63
CA ASP A 455 -7.92 7.18 -10.91
C ASP A 455 -7.13 7.07 -12.24
N PRO A 456 -7.56 7.73 -13.33
CA PRO A 456 -8.76 8.57 -13.45
C PRO A 456 -10.06 7.74 -13.53
N ILE A 457 -11.20 8.37 -13.22
CA ILE A 457 -12.53 7.77 -13.40
C ILE A 457 -12.90 7.86 -14.87
N THR A 458 -13.07 6.70 -15.52
CA THR A 458 -13.44 6.64 -16.94
C THR A 458 -14.92 6.97 -17.16
N PRO A 459 -15.31 7.46 -18.36
CA PRO A 459 -16.72 7.67 -18.70
C PRO A 459 -17.58 6.41 -18.53
N GLU A 460 -17.01 5.24 -18.82
CA GLU A 460 -17.64 3.94 -18.58
C GLU A 460 -18.01 3.76 -17.10
N ILE A 461 -17.04 3.94 -16.20
CA ILE A 461 -17.27 3.80 -14.74
C ILE A 461 -18.29 4.82 -14.26
N LEU A 462 -18.19 6.07 -14.71
CA LEU A 462 -19.16 7.11 -14.36
C LEU A 462 -20.58 6.72 -14.77
N SER A 463 -20.78 6.20 -15.98
CA SER A 463 -22.10 5.74 -16.45
C SER A 463 -22.68 4.61 -15.59
N ILE A 464 -21.82 3.68 -15.15
CA ILE A 464 -22.21 2.58 -14.28
C ILE A 464 -22.68 3.11 -12.93
N LEU A 465 -21.93 4.04 -12.32
CA LEU A 465 -22.24 4.59 -11.00
C LEU A 465 -23.44 5.53 -11.03
N ALA A 466 -23.62 6.27 -12.13
CA ALA A 466 -24.73 7.20 -12.32
C ALA A 466 -26.04 6.54 -12.76
N LYS A 467 -26.04 5.23 -13.07
CA LYS A 467 -27.21 4.52 -13.60
C LYS A 467 -28.45 4.70 -12.69
N GLN A 468 -29.49 5.29 -13.26
CA GLN A 468 -30.77 5.54 -12.60
C GLN A 468 -31.67 4.30 -12.65
N THR A 469 -32.62 4.20 -11.73
CA THR A 469 -33.71 3.22 -11.79
C THR A 469 -34.76 3.74 -12.76
N ARG A 470 -35.11 2.96 -13.80
CA ARG A 470 -36.31 3.23 -14.61
C ARG A 470 -37.51 2.92 -13.70
N THR A 471 -38.11 3.95 -13.13
CA THR A 471 -39.39 3.86 -12.42
C THR A 471 -40.49 3.61 -13.45
N GLY A 472 -41.04 2.40 -13.47
CA GLY A 472 -42.17 2.05 -14.33
C GLY A 472 -42.31 0.55 -14.56
N THR A 473 -42.73 -0.15 -13.51
CA THR A 473 -43.66 -1.31 -13.43
C THR A 473 -43.21 -2.20 -12.28
N ASP A 474 -44.09 -2.35 -11.29
CA ASP A 474 -44.07 -3.47 -10.37
C ASP A 474 -44.11 -4.77 -11.19
N SER A 475 -42.95 -5.37 -11.39
CA SER A 475 -42.85 -6.78 -11.76
C SER A 475 -41.61 -7.32 -11.08
N GLU A 476 -41.86 -8.23 -10.14
CA GLU A 476 -40.90 -9.18 -9.58
C GLU A 476 -39.79 -9.49 -10.58
N PHE A 477 -38.53 -9.18 -10.24
CA PHE A 477 -37.40 -9.79 -10.93
C PHE A 477 -37.51 -11.30 -10.70
N PRO A 478 -37.71 -12.14 -11.75
CA PRO A 478 -37.93 -13.56 -11.53
C PRO A 478 -36.66 -14.17 -10.95
N CYS A 479 -36.77 -14.76 -9.76
CA CYS A 479 -35.83 -15.80 -9.34
C CYS A 479 -35.94 -16.94 -10.34
N THR A 480 -35.02 -17.04 -11.29
CA THR A 480 -34.93 -18.20 -12.19
C THR A 480 -34.41 -19.41 -11.41
N ASN A 481 -35.36 -20.14 -10.80
CA ASN A 481 -35.22 -21.55 -10.54
C ASN A 481 -35.16 -22.27 -11.89
N ILE A 482 -33.99 -22.80 -12.27
CA ILE A 482 -33.88 -23.73 -13.38
C ILE A 482 -33.82 -25.14 -12.79
N SER A 483 -34.97 -25.82 -12.84
CA SER A 483 -35.10 -27.27 -12.69
C SER A 483 -34.50 -27.97 -13.90
N ALA A 484 -33.80 -29.07 -13.63
CA ALA A 484 -33.13 -29.91 -14.59
C ALA A 484 -34.11 -30.66 -15.53
N THR A 485 -33.76 -30.75 -16.81
CA THR A 485 -34.02 -31.89 -17.68
C THR A 485 -32.86 -32.07 -18.66
N SER A 486 -32.61 -33.33 -19.00
CA SER A 486 -31.36 -33.95 -19.44
C SER A 486 -31.18 -34.08 -20.97
N ASP A 487 -29.90 -34.23 -21.36
CA ASP A 487 -29.32 -34.85 -22.58
C ASP A 487 -29.65 -34.18 -23.94
N ILE A 488 -28.77 -34.01 -24.94
CA ILE A 488 -27.71 -34.84 -25.57
C ILE A 488 -26.69 -33.95 -26.31
N ASP A 489 -25.48 -34.47 -26.53
CA ASP A 489 -24.29 -33.95 -27.25
C ASP A 489 -24.50 -33.23 -28.59
N THR A 490 -23.76 -32.13 -28.80
CA THR A 490 -22.89 -31.91 -29.98
C THR A 490 -22.00 -30.68 -29.77
N GLU A 491 -20.69 -30.86 -29.94
CA GLU A 491 -19.66 -29.82 -29.93
C GLU A 491 -19.68 -29.08 -31.26
N GLU A 492 -20.13 -27.82 -31.29
CA GLU A 492 -19.75 -26.86 -32.33
C GLU A 492 -19.50 -25.48 -31.72
N GLU A 493 -18.43 -24.85 -32.22
CA GLU A 493 -17.95 -23.52 -31.87
C GLU A 493 -19.03 -22.47 -32.15
N VAL A 494 -19.49 -21.75 -31.12
CA VAL A 494 -20.33 -20.57 -31.29
C VAL A 494 -19.46 -19.33 -31.19
N GLU A 495 -19.04 -18.85 -32.36
CA GLU A 495 -18.58 -17.50 -32.60
C GLU A 495 -19.74 -16.54 -32.25
N PHE A 496 -19.61 -15.78 -31.16
CA PHE A 496 -20.68 -14.88 -30.73
C PHE A 496 -20.56 -13.56 -31.49
N GLU A 497 -21.35 -13.42 -32.55
CA GLU A 497 -21.58 -12.16 -33.25
C GLU A 497 -22.03 -11.07 -32.26
N VAL A 498 -21.40 -9.90 -32.39
CA VAL A 498 -21.77 -8.69 -31.68
C VAL A 498 -23.11 -8.22 -32.25
N ILE A 499 -24.21 -8.55 -31.57
CA ILE A 499 -25.51 -7.93 -31.86
C ILE A 499 -25.43 -6.46 -31.42
N ASN A 500 -25.16 -5.58 -32.39
CA ASN A 500 -25.42 -4.15 -32.31
C ASN A 500 -26.93 -3.95 -32.09
N TYR A 501 -27.30 -3.39 -30.95
CA TYR A 501 -28.60 -2.72 -30.84
C TYR A 501 -28.40 -1.27 -31.27
N GLU A 502 -28.88 -0.98 -32.48
CA GLU A 502 -29.00 0.37 -33.01
C GLU A 502 -29.95 1.18 -32.11
N ASP A 503 -29.47 2.35 -31.66
CA ASP A 503 -30.27 3.38 -31.01
C ASP A 503 -31.28 3.93 -32.02
N SER A 504 -32.57 3.65 -31.78
CA SER A 504 -33.67 4.33 -32.45
C SER A 504 -33.95 5.64 -31.70
N GLU A 505 -33.38 6.74 -32.19
CA GLU A 505 -33.78 8.09 -31.83
C GLU A 505 -35.25 8.34 -32.23
N ALA A 506 -36.08 8.72 -31.25
CA ALA A 506 -37.36 9.36 -31.52
C ALA A 506 -37.47 10.59 -30.61
N GLU A 507 -37.23 11.76 -31.22
CA GLU A 507 -37.54 13.07 -30.66
C GLU A 507 -39.03 13.17 -30.29
N TYR A 508 -39.31 13.59 -29.06
CA TYR A 508 -40.54 14.28 -28.74
C TYR A 508 -40.21 15.51 -27.91
N ASN A 509 -40.32 16.67 -28.55
CA ASN A 509 -40.33 17.97 -27.90
C ASN A 509 -41.56 18.09 -27.01
N CYS A 510 -41.36 18.41 -25.73
CA CYS A 510 -42.36 19.14 -24.95
C CYS A 510 -41.63 20.06 -23.98
N SER A 511 -41.69 21.35 -24.30
CA SER A 511 -41.35 22.46 -23.43
C SER A 511 -42.37 22.55 -22.30
N ASP A 512 -41.94 22.34 -21.06
CA ASP A 512 -42.53 23.07 -19.93
C ASP A 512 -41.55 23.16 -18.76
N VAL A 513 -41.39 24.39 -18.28
CA VAL A 513 -40.50 24.79 -17.21
C VAL A 513 -41.18 24.49 -15.88
N ASN A 514 -40.66 23.54 -15.12
CA ASN A 514 -40.77 23.55 -13.65
C ASN A 514 -39.72 22.64 -12.98
N LEU A 515 -39.08 23.17 -11.94
CA LEU A 515 -38.03 22.55 -11.15
C LEU A 515 -38.56 21.39 -10.29
N GLN A 516 -38.26 20.12 -10.64
CA GLN A 516 -38.31 18.84 -9.87
C GLN A 516 -38.32 17.71 -10.92
N ASP A 517 -37.41 16.75 -11.08
CA ASP A 517 -36.76 15.82 -10.16
C ASP A 517 -35.45 15.31 -10.80
N ARG A 518 -34.28 15.60 -10.20
CA ARG A 518 -33.05 14.87 -10.57
C ARG A 518 -33.15 13.47 -9.98
N LYS A 519 -33.34 12.44 -10.81
CA LYS A 519 -33.46 11.04 -10.37
C LYS A 519 -32.16 10.57 -9.72
N ILE A 520 -32.22 10.23 -8.44
CA ILE A 520 -31.10 9.71 -7.63
C ILE A 520 -30.54 8.43 -8.28
N SER A 521 -29.21 8.30 -8.34
CA SER A 521 -28.56 7.05 -8.78
C SER A 521 -29.12 5.85 -8.00
N SER A 522 -29.39 4.74 -8.71
CA SER A 522 -29.90 3.51 -8.10
C SER A 522 -28.97 3.00 -6.98
N LEU A 523 -27.66 3.11 -7.20
CA LEU A 523 -26.66 2.69 -6.22
C LEU A 523 -26.69 3.57 -4.95
N LEU A 524 -26.75 4.90 -5.12
CA LEU A 524 -26.84 5.83 -4.00
C LEU A 524 -28.14 5.63 -3.20
N ASN A 525 -29.27 5.45 -3.90
CA ASN A 525 -30.56 5.18 -3.26
C ASN A 525 -30.53 3.90 -2.41
N ILE A 526 -29.92 2.82 -2.91
CA ILE A 526 -29.75 1.58 -2.14
C ILE A 526 -28.89 1.82 -0.89
N CYS A 527 -27.78 2.56 -1.02
CA CYS A 527 -26.93 2.88 0.13
C CYS A 527 -27.69 3.67 1.19
N LEU A 528 -28.45 4.70 0.79
CA LEU A 528 -29.27 5.50 1.71
C LEU A 528 -30.35 4.67 2.41
N LYS A 529 -31.01 3.76 1.69
CA LYS A 529 -31.98 2.81 2.28
C LYS A 529 -31.33 1.88 3.31
N ASN A 530 -30.15 1.35 3.01
CA ASN A 530 -29.43 0.49 3.95
C ASN A 530 -29.05 1.26 5.22
N VAL A 531 -28.51 2.46 5.06
CA VAL A 531 -28.07 3.31 6.18
C VAL A 531 -29.23 3.73 7.08
N SER A 532 -30.36 4.09 6.48
CA SER A 532 -31.57 4.53 7.19
C SER A 532 -32.34 3.39 7.87
N ASN A 533 -32.07 2.13 7.52
CA ASN A 533 -32.72 0.98 8.16
C ASN A 533 -31.88 0.50 9.34
N GLU A 534 -32.27 0.90 10.56
CA GLU A 534 -31.61 0.50 11.81
C GLU A 534 -31.61 -1.01 12.06
N THR A 535 -32.58 -1.75 11.50
CA THR A 535 -32.66 -3.21 11.60
C THR A 535 -31.76 -3.93 10.60
N ALA A 536 -31.17 -3.22 9.62
CA ALA A 536 -30.29 -3.83 8.65
C ALA A 536 -28.97 -4.27 9.29
N ASN A 537 -28.37 -5.33 8.74
CA ASN A 537 -27.12 -5.88 9.24
C ASN A 537 -25.98 -4.82 9.24
N ILE A 538 -25.32 -4.65 10.39
CA ILE A 538 -24.30 -3.62 10.63
C ILE A 538 -23.21 -3.59 9.54
N PRO A 539 -22.57 -4.72 9.14
CA PRO A 539 -21.65 -4.76 8.01
C PRO A 539 -22.15 -4.12 6.71
N VAL A 540 -23.43 -4.32 6.35
CA VAL A 540 -24.02 -3.75 5.13
C VAL A 540 -24.18 -2.23 5.26
N ARG A 541 -24.62 -1.76 6.43
CA ARG A 541 -24.75 -0.33 6.74
C ARG A 541 -23.39 0.37 6.68
N LEU A 542 -22.37 -0.20 7.32
CA LEU A 542 -20.98 0.27 7.29
C LEU A 542 -20.44 0.35 5.85
N GLN A 543 -20.64 -0.71 5.07
CA GLN A 543 -20.17 -0.73 3.69
C GLN A 543 -20.89 0.28 2.80
N SER A 544 -22.18 0.52 3.07
CA SER A 544 -22.97 1.55 2.38
C SER A 544 -22.47 2.96 2.71
N LEU A 545 -22.15 3.25 3.98
CA LEU A 545 -21.54 4.52 4.38
C LEU A 545 -20.18 4.76 3.73
N LYS A 546 -19.32 3.73 3.70
CA LYS A 546 -18.02 3.80 3.01
C LYS A 546 -18.17 4.16 1.53
N LEU A 547 -19.09 3.48 0.85
CA LEU A 547 -19.37 3.75 -0.56
C LEU A 547 -19.89 5.18 -0.79
N ILE A 548 -20.77 5.70 0.08
CA ILE A 548 -21.22 7.11 0.02
C ILE A 548 -20.02 8.06 0.15
N GLY A 549 -19.11 7.83 1.10
CA GLY A 549 -17.92 8.67 1.27
C GLY A 549 -16.98 8.65 0.06
N VAL A 550 -16.73 7.47 -0.50
CA VAL A 550 -15.90 7.33 -1.71
C VAL A 550 -16.56 8.01 -2.91
N LEU A 551 -17.88 7.86 -3.09
CA LEU A 551 -18.63 8.56 -4.13
C LEU A 551 -18.59 10.08 -3.94
N ALA A 552 -18.70 10.56 -2.70
CA ALA A 552 -18.64 11.99 -2.40
C ALA A 552 -17.29 12.60 -2.79
N PHE A 553 -16.19 11.89 -2.53
CA PHE A 553 -14.86 12.40 -2.83
C PHE A 553 -14.50 12.31 -4.33
N ASN A 554 -14.70 11.13 -4.93
CA ASN A 554 -14.23 10.85 -6.29
C ASN A 554 -15.27 11.21 -7.38
N VAL A 555 -16.58 11.12 -7.07
CA VAL A 555 -17.68 11.26 -8.04
C VAL A 555 -18.72 12.26 -7.53
N ARG A 556 -18.26 13.50 -7.29
CA ARG A 556 -19.03 14.56 -6.61
C ARG A 556 -20.44 14.76 -7.17
N ASN A 557 -20.59 14.75 -8.50
CA ASN A 557 -21.86 15.00 -9.18
C ASN A 557 -23.01 14.07 -8.75
N ILE A 558 -22.71 12.81 -8.38
CA ILE A 558 -23.73 11.84 -7.94
C ILE A 558 -24.24 12.16 -6.52
N VAL A 559 -23.35 12.54 -5.60
CA VAL A 559 -23.71 12.78 -4.20
C VAL A 559 -24.19 14.22 -3.97
N PHE A 560 -23.48 15.20 -4.54
CA PHE A 560 -23.72 16.61 -4.26
C PHE A 560 -25.05 17.10 -4.83
N SER A 561 -25.54 16.49 -5.93
CA SER A 561 -26.89 16.77 -6.46
C SER A 561 -28.02 16.43 -5.48
N HIS A 562 -27.75 15.65 -4.44
CA HIS A 562 -28.73 15.19 -3.45
C HIS A 562 -28.25 15.41 -2.02
N LEU A 563 -27.41 16.43 -1.80
CA LEU A 563 -26.65 16.54 -0.57
C LEU A 563 -27.52 16.70 0.68
N GLY A 564 -28.65 17.40 0.60
CA GLY A 564 -29.57 17.55 1.73
C GLY A 564 -30.09 16.21 2.26
N VAL A 565 -30.48 15.29 1.37
CA VAL A 565 -30.95 13.94 1.74
C VAL A 565 -29.80 13.11 2.33
N VAL A 566 -28.62 13.18 1.71
CA VAL A 566 -27.42 12.47 2.16
C VAL A 566 -26.99 12.95 3.55
N ALA A 567 -26.87 14.27 3.74
CA ALA A 567 -26.49 14.89 5.01
C ALA A 567 -27.46 14.51 6.13
N THR A 568 -28.76 14.55 5.87
CA THR A 568 -29.79 14.16 6.85
C THR A 568 -29.65 12.69 7.26
N ALA A 569 -29.41 11.78 6.30
CA ALA A 569 -29.20 10.37 6.59
C ALA A 569 -27.91 10.12 7.40
N LEU A 570 -26.83 10.85 7.10
CA LEU A 570 -25.57 10.78 7.83
C LEU A 570 -25.72 11.30 9.27
N VAL A 571 -26.37 12.45 9.47
CA VAL A 571 -26.64 13.03 10.80
C VAL A 571 -27.49 12.10 11.67
N ARG A 572 -28.49 11.41 11.08
CA ARG A 572 -29.21 10.37 11.83
C ARG A 572 -28.28 9.24 12.27
N SER A 573 -27.37 8.84 11.38
CA SER A 573 -26.42 7.75 11.64
C SER A 573 -25.33 8.12 12.65
N THR A 574 -25.04 9.40 12.90
CA THR A 574 -24.07 9.79 13.95
C THR A 574 -24.59 9.55 15.37
N ARG A 575 -25.90 9.34 15.52
CA ARG A 575 -26.58 9.04 16.80
C ARG A 575 -26.91 7.56 16.96
N ASP A 576 -26.32 6.71 16.13
CA ASP A 576 -26.54 5.26 16.18
C ASP A 576 -25.95 4.66 17.47
N ALA A 577 -26.60 3.61 17.98
CA ALA A 577 -26.12 2.88 19.15
C ALA A 577 -24.78 2.17 18.90
N ASP A 578 -24.51 1.76 17.65
CA ASP A 578 -23.24 1.17 17.25
C ASP A 578 -22.22 2.28 16.92
N THR A 579 -21.15 2.35 17.72
CA THR A 579 -20.11 3.37 17.59
C THR A 579 -19.35 3.30 16.26
N GLN A 580 -19.29 2.14 15.60
CA GLN A 580 -18.66 2.02 14.27
C GLN A 580 -19.51 2.69 13.19
N ILE A 581 -20.84 2.59 13.28
CA ILE A 581 -21.77 3.28 12.37
C ILE A 581 -21.64 4.78 12.55
N SER A 582 -21.72 5.25 13.80
CA SER A 582 -21.60 6.67 14.13
C SER A 582 -20.26 7.25 13.66
N LEU A 583 -19.15 6.55 13.93
CA LEU A 583 -17.83 6.98 13.48
C LEU A 583 -17.71 7.02 11.96
N GLN A 584 -18.22 6.00 11.26
CA GLN A 584 -18.16 5.96 9.80
C GLN A 584 -19.03 7.05 9.18
N ALA A 585 -20.18 7.37 9.74
CA ALA A 585 -21.02 8.47 9.28
C ALA A 585 -20.32 9.82 9.44
N CYS A 586 -19.70 10.07 10.60
CA CYS A 586 -18.91 11.29 10.83
C CYS A 586 -17.74 11.43 9.85
N LYS A 587 -17.03 10.34 9.54
CA LYS A 587 -15.95 10.36 8.52
C LYS A 587 -16.45 10.71 7.13
N VAL A 588 -17.67 10.31 6.78
CA VAL A 588 -18.28 10.70 5.50
C VAL A 588 -18.64 12.19 5.53
N ILE A 589 -19.16 12.70 6.64
CA ILE A 589 -19.42 14.13 6.85
C ILE A 589 -18.12 14.93 6.71
N GLU A 590 -17.05 14.51 7.37
CA GLU A 590 -15.71 15.11 7.28
C GLU A 590 -15.23 15.16 5.81
N THR A 591 -15.38 14.06 5.08
CA THR A 591 -14.97 13.96 3.66
C THR A 591 -15.74 14.96 2.78
N ILE A 592 -17.06 15.06 3.00
CA ILE A 592 -17.91 16.02 2.28
C ILE A 592 -17.51 17.45 2.64
N ALA A 593 -17.34 17.75 3.93
CA ALA A 593 -16.92 19.06 4.42
C ALA A 593 -15.58 19.48 3.79
N GLY A 594 -14.58 18.60 3.75
CA GLY A 594 -13.30 18.88 3.11
C GLY A 594 -13.39 19.07 1.58
N CYS A 595 -14.31 18.39 0.91
CA CYS A 595 -14.57 18.59 -0.52
C CYS A 595 -15.24 19.94 -0.81
N LEU A 596 -16.15 20.38 0.05
CA LEU A 596 -16.80 21.69 -0.01
C LEU A 596 -15.82 22.82 0.33
N GLY A 597 -15.02 22.66 1.39
CA GLY A 597 -14.07 23.67 1.85
C GLY A 597 -12.96 24.00 0.85
N ASN A 598 -12.55 23.01 0.05
CA ASN A 598 -11.55 23.17 -1.03
C ASN A 598 -12.18 23.48 -2.40
N SER A 599 -13.49 23.74 -2.48
CA SER A 599 -14.18 23.98 -3.75
C SER A 599 -13.80 25.35 -4.32
N GLN A 600 -13.22 25.35 -5.53
CA GLN A 600 -12.96 26.58 -6.29
C GLN A 600 -14.20 27.11 -7.03
N ILE A 601 -15.35 26.43 -6.92
CA ILE A 601 -16.59 26.86 -7.56
C ILE A 601 -17.16 28.07 -6.80
N ASP A 602 -17.34 29.18 -7.50
CA ASP A 602 -18.02 30.36 -6.96
C ASP A 602 -19.53 30.09 -6.87
N ASN A 603 -20.12 30.33 -5.69
CA ASN A 603 -21.51 30.07 -5.34
C ASN A 603 -21.94 28.58 -5.40
N ASP A 604 -21.24 27.69 -4.69
CA ASP A 604 -21.72 26.32 -4.50
C ASP A 604 -23.03 26.31 -3.68
N THR A 605 -24.14 26.14 -4.38
CA THR A 605 -25.50 26.07 -3.80
C THR A 605 -25.67 25.01 -2.71
N ASN A 606 -24.76 24.04 -2.60
CA ASN A 606 -24.83 22.97 -1.62
C ASN A 606 -24.15 23.32 -0.28
N LEU A 607 -23.33 24.37 -0.23
CA LEU A 607 -22.47 24.69 0.91
C LEU A 607 -23.28 25.04 2.17
N VAL A 608 -24.11 26.08 2.11
CA VAL A 608 -24.90 26.56 3.24
C VAL A 608 -25.96 25.53 3.68
N PRO A 609 -26.73 24.90 2.77
CA PRO A 609 -27.69 23.87 3.18
C PRO A 609 -27.06 22.67 3.89
N PHE A 610 -25.85 22.26 3.49
CA PHE A 610 -25.13 21.17 4.14
C PHE A 610 -24.78 21.53 5.59
N TRP A 611 -24.15 22.67 5.81
CA TRP A 611 -23.74 23.09 7.14
C TRP A 611 -24.93 23.39 8.06
N ASN A 612 -26.05 23.91 7.54
CA ASN A 612 -27.29 24.08 8.31
C ASN A 612 -27.81 22.75 8.90
N ILE A 613 -27.60 21.62 8.21
CA ILE A 613 -28.00 20.29 8.68
C ILE A 613 -26.96 19.70 9.65
N VAL A 614 -25.67 19.94 9.40
CA VAL A 614 -24.55 19.22 10.01
C VAL A 614 -23.96 19.94 11.24
N PHE A 615 -24.04 21.27 11.30
CA PHE A 615 -23.33 22.09 12.28
C PHE A 615 -23.62 21.68 13.73
N GLU A 616 -24.89 21.77 14.17
CA GLU A 616 -25.29 21.41 15.54
C GLU A 616 -24.97 19.95 15.91
N PRO A 617 -25.28 18.94 15.05
CA PRO A 617 -24.84 17.57 15.30
C PRO A 617 -23.33 17.41 15.51
N VAL A 618 -22.50 18.05 14.68
CA VAL A 618 -21.04 17.96 14.82
C VAL A 618 -20.55 18.64 16.11
N ILE A 619 -21.11 19.80 16.44
CA ILE A 619 -20.79 20.50 17.71
C ILE A 619 -21.07 19.61 18.91
N SER A 620 -22.22 18.91 18.93
CA SER A 620 -22.58 18.01 20.04
C SER A 620 -21.62 16.84 20.23
N LEU A 621 -20.93 16.38 19.16
CA LEU A 621 -20.01 15.25 19.21
C LEU A 621 -18.69 15.55 19.91
N ILE A 622 -18.32 16.83 20.06
CA ILE A 622 -17.09 17.24 20.74
C ILE A 622 -17.10 16.84 22.23
N GLN A 623 -18.29 16.70 22.83
CA GLN A 623 -18.46 16.27 24.22
C GLN A 623 -18.84 14.80 24.35
N HIS A 624 -18.72 14.00 23.28
CA HIS A 624 -19.09 12.59 23.31
C HIS A 624 -18.10 11.76 24.14
N GLU A 625 -18.60 10.74 24.85
CA GLU A 625 -17.77 9.80 25.64
C GLU A 625 -16.70 9.06 24.81
N GLN A 626 -16.88 8.95 23.49
CA GLN A 626 -16.01 8.17 22.62
C GLN A 626 -14.95 9.07 21.99
N THR A 627 -13.69 8.79 22.30
CA THR A 627 -12.52 9.54 21.82
C THR A 627 -12.51 9.71 20.30
N SER A 628 -12.83 8.65 19.55
CA SER A 628 -12.84 8.68 18.08
C SER A 628 -13.91 9.60 17.48
N LEU A 629 -15.02 9.83 18.20
CA LEU A 629 -16.09 10.73 17.75
C LEU A 629 -15.74 12.20 18.02
N ARG A 630 -15.11 12.48 19.17
CA ARG A 630 -14.57 13.80 19.47
C ARG A 630 -13.48 14.20 18.46
N GLU A 631 -12.58 13.26 18.16
CA GLU A 631 -11.49 13.45 17.18
C GLU A 631 -12.04 13.86 15.80
N VAL A 632 -12.95 13.06 15.23
CA VAL A 632 -13.49 13.33 13.89
C VAL A 632 -14.38 14.58 13.86
N ALA A 633 -15.01 14.94 14.98
CA ALA A 633 -15.77 16.18 15.08
C ALA A 633 -14.86 17.42 14.98
N CYS A 634 -13.68 17.40 15.63
CA CYS A 634 -12.67 18.43 15.43
C CYS A 634 -12.24 18.54 13.96
N ASP A 635 -11.97 17.40 13.31
CA ASP A 635 -11.58 17.39 11.89
C ASP A 635 -12.71 17.92 10.98
N CYS A 636 -13.98 17.64 11.28
CA CYS A 636 -15.11 18.23 10.58
C CYS A 636 -15.11 19.75 10.70
N LEU A 637 -15.01 20.29 11.92
CA LEU A 637 -15.00 21.74 12.18
C LEU A 637 -13.80 22.43 11.54
N GLY A 638 -12.64 21.79 11.52
CA GLY A 638 -11.47 22.33 10.81
C GLY A 638 -11.71 22.48 9.31
N ASN A 639 -12.54 21.63 8.70
CA ASN A 639 -12.85 21.66 7.27
C ASN A 639 -13.91 22.73 6.88
N ILE A 640 -14.33 23.59 7.81
CA ILE A 640 -15.13 24.78 7.45
C ILE A 640 -14.23 25.69 6.60
N GLY A 641 -14.51 25.77 5.30
CA GLY A 641 -13.74 26.60 4.37
C GLY A 641 -14.09 28.10 4.47
N SER A 642 -13.22 28.95 3.90
CA SER A 642 -13.32 30.41 3.96
C SER A 642 -14.71 30.95 3.60
N LYS A 643 -15.27 30.50 2.47
CA LYS A 643 -16.62 30.90 2.01
C LYS A 643 -17.71 30.59 3.04
N MET A 644 -17.68 29.40 3.65
CA MET A 644 -18.68 29.03 4.65
C MET A 644 -18.46 29.79 5.96
N PHE A 645 -17.20 29.96 6.37
CA PHE A 645 -16.89 30.64 7.62
C PHE A 645 -17.39 32.10 7.62
N ALA A 646 -17.31 32.77 6.47
CA ALA A 646 -17.87 34.12 6.29
C ALA A 646 -19.40 34.19 6.37
N GLU A 647 -20.10 33.10 6.05
CA GLU A 647 -21.57 32.99 6.14
C GLU A 647 -22.06 32.61 7.55
N LEU A 648 -21.16 32.18 8.45
CA LEU A 648 -21.53 31.87 9.82
C LEU A 648 -21.93 33.14 10.58
N SER A 649 -22.96 33.02 11.43
CA SER A 649 -23.26 34.08 12.38
C SER A 649 -22.10 34.27 13.37
N ARG A 650 -21.91 35.49 13.88
CA ARG A 650 -20.88 35.78 14.89
C ARG A 650 -20.91 34.80 16.07
N GLN A 651 -22.10 34.39 16.51
CA GLN A 651 -22.25 33.43 17.61
C GLN A 651 -21.72 32.04 17.23
N GLN A 652 -21.97 31.57 16.01
CA GLN A 652 -21.47 30.28 15.52
C GLN A 652 -19.96 30.29 15.35
N SER A 653 -19.37 31.37 14.81
CA SER A 653 -17.92 31.49 14.67
C SER A 653 -17.22 31.46 16.04
N ILE A 654 -17.73 32.24 17.01
CA ILE A 654 -17.22 32.22 18.40
C ILE A 654 -17.36 30.82 19.00
N LEU A 655 -18.49 30.14 18.78
CA LEU A 655 -18.73 28.79 19.30
C LEU A 655 -17.70 27.78 18.78
N VAL A 656 -17.45 27.76 17.46
CA VAL A 656 -16.46 26.86 16.84
C VAL A 656 -15.08 27.10 17.44
N ILE A 657 -14.63 28.35 17.48
CA ILE A 657 -13.31 28.73 18.01
C ILE A 657 -13.18 28.34 19.48
N THR A 658 -14.16 28.71 20.31
CA THR A 658 -14.15 28.45 21.76
C THR A 658 -14.10 26.96 22.07
N ILE A 659 -14.91 26.16 21.36
CA ILE A 659 -14.95 24.71 21.55
C ILE A 659 -13.62 24.07 21.15
N LEU A 660 -13.05 24.44 20.01
CA LEU A 660 -11.76 23.91 19.57
C LEU A 660 -10.64 24.25 20.55
N PHE A 661 -10.59 25.49 21.05
CA PHE A 661 -9.62 25.88 22.09
C PHE A 661 -9.78 25.08 23.39
N GLY A 662 -11.02 24.87 23.84
CA GLY A 662 -11.30 23.99 24.98
C GLY A 662 -10.82 22.55 24.74
N THR A 663 -11.00 22.05 23.52
CA THR A 663 -10.68 20.67 23.12
C THR A 663 -9.17 20.42 23.00
N VAL A 664 -8.34 21.46 22.87
CA VAL A 664 -6.87 21.29 22.98
C VAL A 664 -6.44 20.84 24.38
N ARG A 665 -7.32 20.94 25.39
CA ARG A 665 -7.07 20.47 26.76
C ARG A 665 -7.73 19.13 27.06
N ASP A 666 -8.20 18.42 26.04
CA ASP A 666 -8.83 17.10 26.20
C ASP A 666 -7.90 16.10 26.89
N GLU A 667 -8.46 15.17 27.68
CA GLU A 667 -7.70 14.11 28.35
C GLU A 667 -6.95 13.23 27.33
N GLU A 668 -7.55 13.03 26.16
CA GLU A 668 -7.06 12.12 25.13
C GLU A 668 -6.19 12.80 24.09
N SER A 669 -4.98 12.27 23.91
CA SER A 669 -3.98 12.89 23.00
C SER A 669 -4.41 12.94 21.54
N ALA A 670 -5.23 11.99 21.07
CA ALA A 670 -5.75 12.00 19.70
C ALA A 670 -6.68 13.19 19.46
N VAL A 671 -7.53 13.51 20.44
CA VAL A 671 -8.49 14.62 20.38
C VAL A 671 -7.77 15.97 20.45
N ARG A 672 -6.80 16.11 21.36
CA ARG A 672 -5.93 17.31 21.40
C ARG A 672 -5.23 17.57 20.07
N ALA A 673 -4.69 16.51 19.45
CA ALA A 673 -4.01 16.60 18.16
C ALA A 673 -4.96 17.02 17.02
N ALA A 674 -6.19 16.50 17.00
CA ALA A 674 -7.22 16.88 16.02
C ALA A 674 -7.69 18.33 16.22
N ALA A 675 -7.88 18.78 17.47
CA ALA A 675 -8.24 20.17 17.77
C ALA A 675 -7.15 21.16 17.32
N LEU A 676 -5.87 20.88 17.61
CA LEU A 676 -4.75 21.68 17.12
C LEU A 676 -4.71 21.74 15.59
N ARG A 677 -4.94 20.60 14.93
CA ARG A 677 -5.03 20.54 13.47
C ARG A 677 -6.17 21.41 12.94
N ALA A 678 -7.35 21.33 13.55
CA ALA A 678 -8.51 22.13 13.16
C ALA A 678 -8.22 23.64 13.26
N LEU A 679 -7.66 24.09 14.39
CA LEU A 679 -7.22 25.48 14.57
C LEU A 679 -6.16 25.89 13.53
N GLY A 680 -5.24 24.98 13.20
CA GLY A 680 -4.24 25.20 12.16
C GLY A 680 -4.80 25.26 10.74
N MET A 681 -6.00 24.74 10.48
CA MET A 681 -6.72 24.98 9.22
C MET A 681 -7.47 26.31 9.29
N LEU A 682 -8.10 26.64 10.42
CA LEU A 682 -8.83 27.89 10.59
C LEU A 682 -7.94 29.14 10.50
N VAL A 683 -6.70 29.11 11.00
CA VAL A 683 -5.75 30.24 10.88
C VAL A 683 -5.37 30.58 9.44
N THR A 684 -5.64 29.69 8.49
CA THR A 684 -5.40 29.96 7.05
C THR A 684 -6.56 30.68 6.38
N LEU A 685 -7.67 30.89 7.09
CA LEU A 685 -8.86 31.55 6.54
C LEU A 685 -8.69 33.07 6.60
N PRO A 686 -8.96 33.81 5.50
CA PRO A 686 -8.87 35.27 5.48
C PRO A 686 -9.71 35.96 6.57
N THR A 687 -10.88 35.43 6.91
CA THR A 687 -11.77 36.00 7.94
C THR A 687 -11.18 36.00 9.35
N LEU A 688 -10.18 35.13 9.61
CA LEU A 688 -9.50 35.04 10.90
C LEU A 688 -8.09 35.63 10.86
N GLU A 689 -7.64 36.07 9.69
CA GLU A 689 -6.35 36.71 9.53
C GLU A 689 -6.30 38.01 10.33
N ASP A 690 -7.39 38.78 10.41
CA ASP A 690 -7.43 40.07 11.11
C ASP A 690 -7.87 39.95 12.59
N ASP A 691 -8.21 38.75 13.07
CA ASP A 691 -8.67 38.54 14.45
C ASP A 691 -7.46 38.38 15.40
N THR A 692 -6.94 39.52 15.88
CA THR A 692 -5.77 39.56 16.77
C THR A 692 -5.97 38.75 18.06
N GLY A 693 -7.20 38.72 18.60
CA GLY A 693 -7.53 37.92 19.77
C GLY A 693 -7.36 36.43 19.51
N PHE A 694 -7.92 35.92 18.41
CA PHE A 694 -7.75 34.54 17.98
C PHE A 694 -6.27 34.17 17.76
N LEU A 695 -5.50 35.03 17.09
CA LEU A 695 -4.08 34.77 16.81
C LEU A 695 -3.22 34.70 18.09
N MET A 696 -3.48 35.59 19.06
CA MET A 696 -2.78 35.55 20.36
C MET A 696 -3.13 34.31 21.17
N ASP A 697 -4.41 33.96 21.26
CA ASP A 697 -4.85 32.73 21.94
C ASP A 697 -4.25 31.48 21.26
N LEU A 698 -4.15 31.48 19.93
CA LEU A 698 -3.54 30.40 19.18
C LEU A 698 -2.04 30.28 19.46
N ALA A 699 -1.31 31.40 19.55
CA ALA A 699 0.11 31.44 19.91
C ALA A 699 0.36 30.77 21.27
N ASP A 700 -0.49 31.05 22.25
CA ASP A 700 -0.39 30.45 23.59
C ASP A 700 -0.63 28.94 23.59
N ILE A 701 -1.63 28.52 22.82
CA ILE A 701 -2.06 27.13 22.73
C ILE A 701 -1.04 26.28 21.97
N VAL A 702 -0.44 26.78 20.88
CA VAL A 702 0.60 26.03 20.16
C VAL A 702 1.87 25.87 20.98
N CYS A 703 2.28 26.88 21.76
CA CYS A 703 3.41 26.75 22.69
C CYS A 703 3.16 25.66 23.74
N THR A 704 1.94 25.62 24.30
CA THR A 704 1.55 24.56 25.24
C THR A 704 1.54 23.19 24.57
N GLY A 705 0.99 23.09 23.35
CA GLY A 705 0.93 21.84 22.58
C GLY A 705 2.30 21.30 22.16
N LEU A 706 3.30 22.16 21.96
CA LEU A 706 4.68 21.78 21.69
C LEU A 706 5.37 21.13 22.89
N ASP A 707 4.86 21.34 24.10
CA ASP A 707 5.36 20.71 25.33
C ASP A 707 4.57 19.46 25.75
N ASP A 708 3.63 18.99 24.91
CA ASP A 708 2.83 17.81 25.21
C ASP A 708 3.69 16.53 25.25
N LYS A 709 3.34 15.62 26.17
CA LYS A 709 4.01 14.33 26.34
C LYS A 709 3.88 13.43 25.10
N ASN A 710 2.76 13.54 24.37
CA ASN A 710 2.49 12.76 23.18
C ASN A 710 3.08 13.39 21.92
N LEU A 711 3.87 12.60 21.19
CA LEU A 711 4.51 13.05 19.95
C LEU A 711 3.51 13.51 18.87
N GLY A 712 2.35 12.86 18.75
CA GLY A 712 1.32 13.21 17.78
C GLY A 712 0.77 14.63 18.01
N VAL A 713 0.56 15.01 19.27
CA VAL A 713 0.13 16.36 19.64
C VAL A 713 1.20 17.37 19.28
N ARG A 714 2.47 17.14 19.64
CA ARG A 714 3.59 18.03 19.29
C ARG A 714 3.76 18.22 17.78
N VAL A 715 3.57 17.15 17.00
CA VAL A 715 3.60 17.22 15.53
C VAL A 715 2.51 18.14 14.99
N LYS A 716 1.28 18.06 15.52
CA LYS A 716 0.19 18.94 15.12
C LYS A 716 0.39 20.37 15.61
N ALA A 717 0.86 20.57 16.84
CA ALA A 717 1.22 21.88 17.38
C ALA A 717 2.27 22.58 16.52
N ALA A 718 3.34 21.89 16.12
CA ALA A 718 4.38 22.45 15.25
C ALA A 718 3.85 22.81 13.86
N TRP A 719 2.94 21.99 13.29
CA TRP A 719 2.30 22.28 12.02
C TRP A 719 1.39 23.53 12.12
N THR A 720 0.58 23.61 13.17
CA THR A 720 -0.30 24.75 13.46
C THR A 720 0.50 26.02 13.71
N LEU A 721 1.58 25.96 14.49
CA LEU A 721 2.50 27.07 14.70
C LEU A 721 3.05 27.61 13.39
N ALA A 722 3.47 26.71 12.49
CA ALA A 722 4.05 27.15 11.24
C ALA A 722 2.99 27.79 10.30
N ASN A 723 1.72 27.34 10.33
CA ASN A 723 0.62 28.02 9.62
C ASN A 723 0.27 29.37 10.26
N LEU A 724 0.33 29.47 11.59
CA LEU A 724 0.20 30.74 12.29
C LEU A 724 1.29 31.71 11.82
N CYS A 725 2.55 31.30 11.80
CA CYS A 725 3.63 32.17 11.32
C CYS A 725 3.48 32.57 9.85
N ASP A 726 3.02 31.68 8.95
CA ASP A 726 2.71 32.06 7.56
C ASP A 726 1.58 33.12 7.51
N CYS A 727 0.58 33.01 8.39
CA CYS A 727 -0.48 34.02 8.50
C CYS A 727 0.07 35.38 8.93
N LEU A 728 0.99 35.39 9.89
CA LEU A 728 1.64 36.62 10.36
C LEU A 728 2.50 37.27 9.26
N VAL A 729 3.20 36.48 8.44
CA VAL A 729 3.95 37.00 7.29
C VAL A 729 3.01 37.69 6.29
N ARG A 730 1.84 37.10 6.01
CA ARG A 730 0.84 37.70 5.12
C ARG A 730 0.23 38.99 5.69
N GLN A 731 0.04 39.06 7.01
CA GLN A 731 -0.39 40.31 7.68
C GLN A 731 0.65 41.43 7.52
N GLU A 732 1.96 41.11 7.56
CA GLU A 732 3.01 42.13 7.43
C GLU A 732 2.98 42.82 6.06
N ASP A 733 2.66 42.08 5.01
CA ASP A 733 2.48 42.61 3.65
C ASP A 733 1.26 43.54 3.51
N ASN A 734 0.28 43.43 4.42
CA ASN A 734 -0.98 44.19 4.37
C ASN A 734 -1.05 45.30 5.43
N LYS A 735 -0.67 46.52 5.04
CA LYS A 735 -0.62 47.70 5.92
C LYS A 735 -1.98 48.22 6.41
N GLU A 736 -3.09 47.67 5.90
CA GLU A 736 -4.45 48.08 6.28
C GLU A 736 -5.00 47.32 7.51
N VAL A 737 -4.27 46.29 7.98
CA VAL A 737 -4.69 45.38 9.06
C VAL A 737 -4.03 45.74 10.40
N GLU A 738 -4.76 45.57 11.50
CA GLU A 738 -4.20 45.67 12.85
C GLU A 738 -3.21 44.53 13.12
N GLN A 739 -1.93 44.87 13.25
CA GLN A 739 -0.86 43.89 13.45
C GLN A 739 -0.84 43.37 14.90
N ILE A 740 -0.49 42.10 15.07
CA ILE A 740 -0.28 41.54 16.40
C ILE A 740 0.93 42.21 17.10
N PRO A 741 0.94 42.31 18.45
CA PRO A 741 2.09 42.85 19.18
C PRO A 741 3.34 41.96 19.07
N ALA A 742 4.18 42.21 18.06
CA ALA A 742 5.37 41.41 17.74
C ALA A 742 6.33 41.26 18.94
N GLU A 743 6.51 42.32 19.72
CA GLU A 743 7.35 42.35 20.93
C GLU A 743 6.91 41.35 22.01
N THR A 744 5.62 40.99 22.04
CA THR A 744 5.07 40.06 23.03
C THR A 744 5.01 38.63 22.47
N VAL A 745 4.60 38.49 21.20
CA VAL A 745 4.29 37.18 20.60
C VAL A 745 5.53 36.48 20.06
N LEU A 746 6.39 37.19 19.31
CA LEU A 746 7.54 36.58 18.63
C LEU A 746 8.54 35.92 19.60
N PRO A 747 8.91 36.51 20.75
CA PRO A 747 9.86 35.87 21.67
C PRO A 747 9.38 34.52 22.19
N LYS A 748 8.08 34.41 22.50
CA LYS A 748 7.46 33.17 22.98
C LYS A 748 7.44 32.10 21.89
N LEU A 749 7.03 32.46 20.69
CA LEU A 749 7.01 31.54 19.53
C LEU A 749 8.43 31.10 19.14
N TYR A 750 9.40 32.01 19.22
CA TYR A 750 10.80 31.75 18.94
C TYR A 750 11.38 30.69 19.88
N GLN A 751 11.25 30.88 21.19
CA GLN A 751 11.74 29.94 22.20
C GLN A 751 11.12 28.54 22.01
N ALA A 752 9.82 28.48 21.76
CA ALA A 752 9.13 27.21 21.49
C ALA A 752 9.63 26.54 20.20
N SER A 753 9.86 27.31 19.13
CA SER A 753 10.37 26.81 17.84
C SER A 753 11.79 26.28 17.94
N VAL A 754 12.69 26.98 18.63
CA VAL A 754 14.08 26.55 18.86
C VAL A 754 14.12 25.23 19.63
N LYS A 755 13.28 25.08 20.65
CA LYS A 755 13.13 23.82 21.39
C LYS A 755 12.59 22.70 20.48
N ALA A 756 11.53 22.98 19.72
CA ALA A 756 10.89 22.02 18.82
C ALA A 756 11.79 21.57 17.65
N ALA A 757 12.73 22.42 17.21
CA ALA A 757 13.75 22.08 16.20
C ALA A 757 14.75 21.01 16.69
N LYS A 758 14.78 20.71 18.00
CA LYS A 758 15.61 19.66 18.61
C LYS A 758 14.83 18.36 18.90
N ASP A 759 13.54 18.28 18.57
CA ASP A 759 12.67 17.11 18.81
C ASP A 759 12.85 16.03 17.70
N SER A 760 11.83 15.23 17.40
CA SER A 760 11.83 14.26 16.29
C SER A 760 11.67 14.95 14.94
N ASP A 761 12.14 14.30 13.86
CA ASP A 761 12.10 14.86 12.51
C ASP A 761 10.68 15.26 12.05
N LYS A 762 9.64 14.59 12.56
CA LYS A 762 8.22 14.94 12.31
C LYS A 762 7.82 16.30 12.88
N VAL A 763 8.41 16.70 14.00
CA VAL A 763 8.20 18.01 14.64
C VAL A 763 9.13 19.04 14.01
N LYS A 764 10.42 18.70 13.87
CA LYS A 764 11.46 19.59 13.30
C LYS A 764 11.05 20.21 11.98
N CYS A 765 10.48 19.42 11.07
CA CYS A 765 10.19 19.90 9.71
C CYS A 765 9.23 21.10 9.70
N ASN A 766 8.30 21.20 10.65
CA ASN A 766 7.43 22.37 10.78
C ASN A 766 8.01 23.43 11.73
N ALA A 767 8.73 23.02 12.77
CA ALA A 767 9.38 23.95 13.68
C ALA A 767 10.40 24.86 12.98
N VAL A 768 11.23 24.32 12.07
CA VAL A 768 12.19 25.14 11.30
C VAL A 768 11.51 26.10 10.33
N ARG A 769 10.33 25.74 9.81
CA ARG A 769 9.51 26.61 8.96
C ARG A 769 9.00 27.80 9.76
N ALA A 770 8.41 27.54 10.93
CA ALA A 770 7.99 28.59 11.86
C ALA A 770 9.15 29.50 12.26
N LEU A 771 10.31 28.91 12.58
CA LEU A 771 11.51 29.64 13.00
C LEU A 771 12.02 30.61 11.92
N GLY A 772 12.01 30.19 10.65
CA GLY A 772 12.35 31.06 9.52
C GLY A 772 11.41 32.25 9.41
N CYS A 773 10.09 32.03 9.50
CA CYS A 773 9.11 33.10 9.48
C CYS A 773 9.27 34.05 10.68
N ILE A 774 9.49 33.53 11.89
CA ILE A 774 9.66 34.38 13.10
C ILE A 774 10.89 35.28 12.97
N LEU A 775 12.01 34.74 12.47
CA LEU A 775 13.23 35.52 12.24
C LEU A 775 13.04 36.55 11.11
N HIS A 776 12.26 36.22 10.08
CA HIS A 776 11.90 37.14 9.00
C HIS A 776 11.01 38.30 9.49
N LEU A 777 9.98 38.00 10.28
CA LEU A 777 9.03 38.95 10.85
C LEU A 777 9.62 39.87 11.93
N CYS A 778 10.81 39.56 12.44
CA CYS A 778 11.35 40.26 13.59
C CYS A 778 12.08 41.55 13.18
N PRO A 779 11.58 42.74 13.54
CA PRO A 779 12.15 44.00 13.05
C PRO A 779 13.52 44.33 13.68
N ASP A 780 13.77 43.88 14.91
CA ASP A 780 15.03 44.10 15.65
C ASP A 780 15.39 42.87 16.49
N SER A 781 16.66 42.43 16.42
CA SER A 781 17.23 41.39 17.28
C SER A 781 16.99 41.54 18.78
N GLN A 782 16.84 42.76 19.30
CA GLN A 782 16.59 43.02 20.73
C GLN A 782 15.27 42.40 21.22
N ILE A 783 14.29 42.22 20.34
CA ILE A 783 13.00 41.61 20.68
C ILE A 783 13.18 40.15 21.10
N LEU A 784 13.99 39.38 20.36
CA LEU A 784 14.19 37.96 20.61
C LEU A 784 15.28 37.65 21.66
N GLN A 785 16.07 38.66 22.05
CA GLN A 785 17.19 38.59 23.00
C GLN A 785 18.39 37.73 22.54
N ASP A 786 18.16 36.54 22.00
CA ASP A 786 19.18 35.68 21.40
C ASP A 786 18.67 35.10 20.09
N THR A 787 19.26 35.49 18.96
CA THR A 787 18.94 34.94 17.64
C THR A 787 19.90 33.82 17.20
N THR A 788 21.01 33.63 17.92
CA THR A 788 22.06 32.66 17.60
C THR A 788 21.53 31.23 17.69
N SER A 789 20.81 30.92 18.78
CA SER A 789 20.22 29.59 18.99
C SER A 789 19.31 29.14 17.85
N GLY A 790 18.58 30.07 17.23
CA GLY A 790 17.68 29.82 16.12
C GLY A 790 18.42 29.65 14.80
N LEU A 791 19.44 30.48 14.54
CA LEU A 791 20.32 30.32 13.39
C LEU A 791 21.02 28.95 13.42
N ASP A 792 21.58 28.58 14.57
CA ASP A 792 22.24 27.29 14.78
C ASP A 792 21.28 26.12 14.52
N ALA A 793 20.03 26.23 14.99
CA ALA A 793 19.01 25.22 14.75
C ALA A 793 18.69 25.07 13.25
N LEU A 794 18.55 26.19 12.51
CA LEU A 794 18.32 26.16 11.06
C LEU A 794 19.49 25.53 10.30
N ILE A 795 20.73 25.95 10.60
CA ILE A 795 21.93 25.41 9.95
C ILE A 795 22.07 23.91 10.27
N SER A 796 21.91 23.53 11.54
CA SER A 796 21.97 22.14 11.97
C SER A 796 20.90 21.28 11.27
N CYS A 797 19.66 21.75 11.20
CA CYS A 797 18.59 21.02 10.51
C CYS A 797 18.76 20.95 8.99
N ALA A 798 19.44 21.92 8.37
CA ALA A 798 19.74 21.90 6.93
C ALA A 798 20.89 20.93 6.59
N THR A 799 21.92 20.89 7.45
CA THR A 799 23.17 20.18 7.19
C THR A 799 23.25 18.79 7.80
N LEU A 800 22.63 18.57 8.96
CA LEU A 800 22.69 17.33 9.72
C LEU A 800 21.37 16.54 9.63
N GLY A 801 21.46 15.22 9.77
CA GLY A 801 20.31 14.31 9.77
C GLY A 801 19.93 13.72 8.41
N ASN A 802 19.05 12.72 8.44
CA ASN A 802 18.67 11.91 7.27
C ASN A 802 17.30 12.26 6.69
N ASP A 803 16.49 13.06 7.39
CA ASP A 803 15.16 13.45 6.90
C ASP A 803 15.27 14.61 5.91
N MET A 804 15.01 14.34 4.63
CA MET A 804 15.14 15.35 3.58
C MET A 804 14.13 16.49 3.72
N LYS A 805 12.95 16.24 4.33
CA LYS A 805 11.91 17.26 4.53
C LYS A 805 12.33 18.30 5.55
N VAL A 806 12.94 17.86 6.66
CA VAL A 806 13.56 18.78 7.63
C VAL A 806 14.60 19.65 6.94
N ARG A 807 15.47 19.04 6.13
CA ARG A 807 16.59 19.73 5.47
C ARG A 807 16.12 20.77 4.45
N TRP A 808 15.20 20.42 3.54
CA TRP A 808 14.74 21.40 2.54
C TRP A 808 13.90 22.51 3.18
N ASN A 809 13.14 22.22 4.25
CA ASN A 809 12.39 23.25 4.98
C ASN A 809 13.34 24.20 5.73
N ALA A 810 14.45 23.69 6.27
CA ALA A 810 15.47 24.52 6.91
C ALA A 810 16.20 25.41 5.90
N CYS A 811 16.54 24.90 4.70
CA CYS A 811 17.10 25.73 3.63
C CYS A 811 16.12 26.84 3.20
N ARG A 812 14.83 26.51 3.06
CA ARG A 812 13.79 27.49 2.74
C ARG A 812 13.65 28.55 3.83
N ALA A 813 13.69 28.14 5.10
CA ALA A 813 13.67 29.04 6.24
C ALA A 813 14.88 29.99 6.24
N LEU A 814 16.10 29.48 5.99
CA LEU A 814 17.28 30.34 5.84
C LEU A 814 17.08 31.38 4.73
N GLY A 815 16.55 30.99 3.56
CA GLY A 815 16.29 31.95 2.50
C GLY A 815 15.30 33.06 2.88
N PHE A 816 14.24 32.77 3.65
CA PHE A 816 13.35 33.82 4.17
C PHE A 816 14.07 34.81 5.10
N VAL A 817 14.99 34.32 5.93
CA VAL A 817 15.78 35.21 6.80
C VAL A 817 16.76 36.06 5.98
N LEU A 818 17.28 35.52 4.87
CA LEU A 818 18.24 36.18 4.01
C LEU A 818 17.63 37.19 3.02
N SER A 819 16.33 37.15 2.77
CA SER A 819 15.67 37.96 1.75
C SER A 819 15.46 39.43 2.13
N GLU A 820 15.57 39.76 3.42
CA GLU A 820 15.43 41.11 3.94
C GLU A 820 16.80 41.66 4.38
N ASN A 821 16.91 42.24 5.57
CA ASN A 821 18.18 42.71 6.13
C ASN A 821 18.65 41.78 7.26
N PRO A 822 19.33 40.65 6.95
CA PRO A 822 19.77 39.67 7.94
C PRO A 822 20.71 40.26 9.01
N ASP A 823 21.40 41.38 8.75
CA ASP A 823 22.27 42.03 9.74
C ASP A 823 21.51 42.69 10.90
N ARG A 824 20.20 42.96 10.73
CA ARG A 824 19.35 43.48 11.82
C ARG A 824 18.97 42.42 12.84
N ILE A 825 18.97 41.16 12.41
CA ILE A 825 18.41 40.05 13.19
C ILE A 825 19.46 39.00 13.57
N LEU A 826 20.41 38.69 12.69
CA LEU A 826 21.39 37.62 12.88
C LEU A 826 22.69 38.13 13.54
N PRO A 827 23.46 37.25 14.22
CA PRO A 827 24.77 37.60 14.76
C PRO A 827 25.74 38.00 13.64
N GLN A 828 26.68 38.92 13.90
CA GLN A 828 27.62 39.44 12.89
C GLN A 828 28.41 38.35 12.12
N SER A 829 28.63 37.19 12.73
CA SER A 829 29.32 36.05 12.12
C SER A 829 28.44 35.16 11.22
N TRP A 830 27.17 35.51 10.98
CA TRP A 830 26.22 34.62 10.29
C TRP A 830 26.71 34.22 8.88
N ARG A 831 27.34 35.14 8.14
CA ARG A 831 27.88 34.88 6.79
C ARG A 831 28.88 33.73 6.77
N ASP A 832 29.73 33.66 7.81
CA ASP A 832 30.78 32.64 7.95
C ASP A 832 30.24 31.25 8.27
N GLN A 833 28.97 31.16 8.68
CA GLN A 833 28.30 29.89 8.98
C GLN A 833 27.32 29.48 7.87
N VAL A 834 26.54 30.43 7.35
CA VAL A 834 25.45 30.17 6.40
C VAL A 834 25.97 29.90 4.99
N PHE A 835 26.87 30.74 4.46
CA PHE A 835 27.32 30.58 3.07
C PHE A 835 28.08 29.28 2.84
N PRO A 836 29.04 28.86 3.70
CA PRO A 836 29.69 27.57 3.54
C PRO A 836 28.70 26.38 3.62
N ALA A 837 27.72 26.45 4.51
CA ALA A 837 26.70 25.42 4.66
C ALA A 837 25.83 25.29 3.39
N LEU A 838 25.29 26.41 2.88
CA LEU A 838 24.47 26.42 1.66
C LEU A 838 25.28 25.99 0.43
N CYS A 839 26.50 26.49 0.28
CA CYS A 839 27.44 26.10 -0.79
C CYS A 839 27.69 24.58 -0.80
N ASN A 840 27.94 23.99 0.38
CA ASN A 840 28.12 22.55 0.47
C ASN A 840 26.83 21.78 0.09
N LEU A 841 25.66 22.28 0.50
CA LEU A 841 24.37 21.64 0.21
C LEU A 841 24.02 21.66 -1.28
N ILE A 842 24.25 22.76 -2.00
CA ILE A 842 23.97 22.83 -3.44
C ILE A 842 24.87 21.91 -4.26
N CYS A 843 26.08 21.59 -3.77
CA CYS A 843 27.03 20.72 -4.47
C CYS A 843 26.80 19.24 -4.17
N HIS A 844 26.55 18.88 -2.90
CA HIS A 844 26.74 17.51 -2.43
C HIS A 844 25.48 16.84 -1.83
N SER A 845 24.37 17.56 -1.66
CA SER A 845 23.16 16.93 -1.12
C SER A 845 22.60 15.89 -2.10
N PRO A 846 22.27 14.66 -1.64
CA PRO A 846 21.73 13.62 -2.52
C PRO A 846 20.29 13.86 -2.96
N ASN A 847 19.61 14.89 -2.41
CA ASN A 847 18.24 15.23 -2.72
C ASN A 847 18.17 16.59 -3.43
N PHE A 848 17.56 16.61 -4.61
CA PHE A 848 17.51 17.80 -5.46
C PHE A 848 16.61 18.89 -4.88
N LYS A 849 15.56 18.58 -4.12
CA LYS A 849 14.77 19.62 -3.44
C LYS A 849 15.57 20.38 -2.37
N VAL A 850 16.44 19.70 -1.63
CA VAL A 850 17.36 20.35 -0.68
C VAL A 850 18.30 21.29 -1.43
N ARG A 851 18.88 20.84 -2.56
CA ARG A 851 19.75 21.66 -3.41
C ARG A 851 19.01 22.87 -3.99
N THR A 852 17.79 22.69 -4.49
CA THR A 852 16.94 23.77 -5.02
C THR A 852 16.67 24.83 -3.96
N ASN A 853 16.26 24.44 -2.75
CA ASN A 853 15.97 25.41 -1.69
C ASN A 853 17.23 26.10 -1.18
N ALA A 854 18.38 25.41 -1.14
CA ALA A 854 19.66 26.01 -0.78
C ALA A 854 20.14 27.02 -1.83
N ALA A 855 19.99 26.70 -3.13
CA ALA A 855 20.28 27.61 -4.22
C ALA A 855 19.36 28.83 -4.19
N TRP A 856 18.06 28.64 -3.94
CA TRP A 856 17.12 29.75 -3.74
C TRP A 856 17.53 30.66 -2.58
N ALA A 857 17.93 30.09 -1.44
CA ALA A 857 18.40 30.88 -0.29
C ALA A 857 19.63 31.73 -0.62
N LEU A 858 20.53 31.26 -1.49
CA LEU A 858 21.65 32.07 -1.98
C LEU A 858 21.16 33.18 -2.92
N SER A 859 20.15 32.92 -3.74
CA SER A 859 19.64 33.87 -4.75
C SER A 859 18.85 35.06 -4.20
N VAL A 860 18.51 35.06 -2.91
CA VAL A 860 17.75 36.15 -2.28
C VAL A 860 18.61 37.09 -1.45
N CYS A 861 19.90 36.79 -1.29
CA CYS A 861 20.82 37.60 -0.50
C CYS A 861 21.36 38.78 -1.31
N ASP A 862 21.47 39.95 -0.68
CA ASP A 862 21.94 41.17 -1.35
C ASP A 862 23.46 41.31 -1.47
N THR A 863 24.25 40.72 -0.57
CA THR A 863 25.71 40.79 -0.59
C THR A 863 26.36 39.52 -0.04
N TYR A 864 27.46 39.10 -0.67
CA TYR A 864 28.24 37.92 -0.28
C TYR A 864 29.59 38.27 0.36
N GLU A 865 30.01 39.54 0.27
CA GLU A 865 31.30 40.04 0.78
C GLU A 865 32.48 39.12 0.43
N LYS A 866 33.33 38.75 1.40
CA LYS A 866 34.48 37.85 1.21
C LYS A 866 34.11 36.46 0.68
N HIS A 867 32.83 36.07 0.67
CA HIS A 867 32.36 34.76 0.21
C HIS A 867 31.95 34.73 -1.26
N THR A 868 31.91 35.87 -1.97
CA THR A 868 31.52 35.95 -3.40
C THR A 868 32.20 34.87 -4.24
N PHE A 869 33.52 34.74 -4.11
CA PHE A 869 34.31 33.75 -4.84
C PHE A 869 33.92 32.29 -4.52
N THR A 870 33.67 31.99 -3.24
CA THR A 870 33.25 30.65 -2.79
C THR A 870 31.86 30.28 -3.33
N VAL A 871 30.94 31.25 -3.37
CA VAL A 871 29.59 31.04 -3.92
C VAL A 871 29.69 30.78 -5.43
N TRP A 872 30.49 31.55 -6.17
CA TRP A 872 30.75 31.32 -7.60
C TRP A 872 31.22 29.91 -7.87
N LYS A 873 32.30 29.48 -7.21
CA LYS A 873 32.87 28.14 -7.35
C LYS A 873 31.85 27.04 -7.06
N SER A 874 31.01 27.24 -6.05
CA SER A 874 30.00 26.26 -5.63
C SER A 874 28.84 26.16 -6.62
N ILE A 875 28.41 27.26 -7.24
CA ILE A 875 27.36 27.21 -8.28
C ILE A 875 27.85 26.46 -9.51
N ILE A 876 29.10 26.67 -9.94
CA ILE A 876 29.68 25.94 -11.08
C ILE A 876 29.70 24.43 -10.80
N LEU A 877 30.27 24.04 -9.65
CA LEU A 877 30.29 22.65 -9.24
C LEU A 877 28.87 22.06 -9.08
N ALA A 878 27.89 22.87 -8.67
CA ALA A 878 26.50 22.44 -8.58
C ALA A 878 25.89 22.15 -9.97
N PHE A 879 26.22 22.90 -11.02
CA PHE A 879 25.80 22.59 -12.39
C PHE A 879 26.38 21.26 -12.87
N GLU A 880 27.67 21.01 -12.65
CA GLU A 880 28.33 19.73 -13.01
C GLU A 880 27.69 18.55 -12.27
N ASN A 881 27.51 18.70 -10.95
CA ASN A 881 26.89 17.67 -10.12
C ASN A 881 25.38 17.56 -10.33
N SER A 882 24.75 18.44 -11.12
CA SER A 882 23.32 18.31 -11.45
C SER A 882 23.06 17.17 -12.44
N GLN A 883 24.06 16.78 -13.25
CA GLN A 883 23.98 15.63 -14.18
C GLN A 883 23.94 14.28 -13.45
N HIS A 884 24.58 14.24 -12.28
CA HIS A 884 24.71 13.04 -11.47
C HIS A 884 23.42 12.81 -10.68
N VAL A 885 22.49 12.05 -11.25
CA VAL A 885 21.23 11.68 -10.59
C VAL A 885 21.47 10.49 -9.64
N PRO A 886 21.49 10.68 -8.31
CA PRO A 886 21.88 9.62 -7.38
C PRO A 886 20.85 8.49 -7.32
N ARG A 887 19.58 8.78 -7.65
CA ARG A 887 18.44 7.87 -7.65
C ARG A 887 17.41 8.31 -8.69
N TYR A 888 16.76 7.35 -9.36
CA TYR A 888 15.71 7.63 -10.36
C TYR A 888 14.57 8.53 -9.82
N VAL A 889 14.23 8.44 -8.53
CA VAL A 889 13.20 9.28 -7.88
C VAL A 889 13.53 10.77 -7.92
N GLU A 890 14.81 11.13 -8.03
CA GLU A 890 15.25 12.53 -8.10
C GLU A 890 15.22 13.07 -9.54
N TYR A 891 15.12 12.21 -10.56
CA TYR A 891 15.09 12.61 -11.97
C TYR A 891 14.01 13.67 -12.28
N PRO A 892 12.75 13.54 -11.81
CA PRO A 892 11.72 14.56 -12.04
C PRO A 892 11.99 15.91 -11.36
N HIS A 893 12.94 15.97 -10.42
CA HIS A 893 13.30 17.18 -9.67
C HIS A 893 14.55 17.87 -10.23
N GLN A 894 15.24 17.24 -11.18
CA GLN A 894 16.48 17.74 -11.78
C GLN A 894 16.24 19.08 -12.49
N ASP A 895 15.18 19.15 -13.30
CA ASP A 895 14.83 20.37 -14.03
C ASP A 895 14.58 21.55 -13.09
N ALA A 896 13.89 21.33 -11.98
CA ALA A 896 13.62 22.36 -10.99
C ALA A 896 14.90 22.87 -10.31
N LEU A 897 15.87 21.99 -10.06
CA LEU A 897 17.18 22.38 -9.56
C LEU A 897 17.95 23.21 -10.59
N VAL A 898 18.05 22.73 -11.83
CA VAL A 898 18.77 23.45 -12.90
C VAL A 898 18.18 24.84 -13.11
N GLN A 899 16.86 24.96 -13.20
CA GLN A 899 16.19 26.27 -13.31
C GLN A 899 16.55 27.21 -12.16
N GLN A 900 16.56 26.71 -10.91
CA GLN A 900 16.93 27.52 -9.77
C GLN A 900 18.43 27.88 -9.76
N LEU A 901 19.32 27.00 -10.20
CA LEU A 901 20.75 27.31 -10.34
C LEU A 901 20.97 28.41 -11.38
N CYS A 902 20.27 28.37 -12.51
CA CYS A 902 20.30 29.43 -13.52
C CYS A 902 19.88 30.80 -12.96
N LEU A 903 18.79 30.84 -12.19
CA LEU A 903 18.34 32.07 -11.51
C LEU A 903 19.36 32.56 -10.47
N THR A 904 19.90 31.64 -9.68
CA THR A 904 20.92 31.96 -8.66
C THR A 904 22.19 32.50 -9.28
N PHE A 905 22.61 31.93 -10.42
CA PHE A 905 23.76 32.39 -11.20
C PHE A 905 23.56 33.80 -11.76
N ALA A 906 22.40 34.07 -12.35
CA ALA A 906 22.05 35.40 -12.84
C ALA A 906 22.06 36.45 -11.71
N HIS A 907 21.49 36.09 -10.55
CA HIS A 907 21.51 36.96 -9.37
C HIS A 907 22.93 37.22 -8.84
N LEU A 908 23.77 36.18 -8.78
CA LEU A 908 25.16 36.33 -8.35
C LEU A 908 25.96 37.31 -9.23
N ILE A 909 25.72 37.28 -10.55
CA ILE A 909 26.30 38.27 -11.48
C ILE A 909 25.86 39.69 -11.14
N LEU A 910 24.59 39.89 -10.78
CA LEU A 910 24.06 41.19 -10.39
C LEU A 910 24.73 41.76 -9.14
N ARG A 911 25.21 40.87 -8.26
CA ARG A 911 25.88 41.20 -6.99
C ARG A 911 27.40 41.14 -7.05
N THR A 912 27.98 40.89 -8.22
CA THR A 912 29.43 40.83 -8.41
C THR A 912 29.96 42.17 -8.90
N ASP A 913 30.98 42.70 -8.21
CA ASP A 913 31.65 43.94 -8.60
C ASP A 913 32.63 43.71 -9.75
N MET A 914 32.79 44.75 -10.57
CA MET A 914 33.64 44.70 -11.76
C MET A 914 35.09 44.30 -11.47
N SER A 915 35.64 44.73 -10.33
CA SER A 915 37.00 44.41 -9.91
C SER A 915 37.21 42.94 -9.53
N GLU A 916 36.13 42.19 -9.28
CA GLU A 916 36.18 40.79 -8.86
C GLU A 916 36.09 39.82 -10.04
N ILE A 917 35.58 40.30 -11.18
CA ILE A 917 35.28 39.50 -12.37
C ILE A 917 36.51 38.78 -12.94
N SER A 918 37.67 39.43 -12.98
CA SER A 918 38.91 38.77 -13.45
C SER A 918 39.36 37.63 -12.54
N ASN A 919 39.19 37.77 -11.23
CA ASN A 919 39.55 36.73 -10.27
C ASN A 919 38.55 35.57 -10.32
N ILE A 920 37.28 35.85 -10.60
CA ILE A 920 36.25 34.81 -10.78
C ILE A 920 36.48 34.04 -12.09
N TRP A 921 36.91 34.73 -13.16
CA TRP A 921 37.15 34.11 -14.46
C TRP A 921 38.18 32.98 -14.42
N THR A 922 39.18 33.05 -13.54
CA THR A 922 40.18 31.97 -13.41
C THR A 922 39.59 30.65 -12.95
N GLU A 923 38.43 30.65 -12.28
CA GLU A 923 37.73 29.43 -11.85
C GLU A 923 36.56 29.08 -12.78
N VAL A 924 35.98 30.04 -13.49
CA VAL A 924 34.75 29.84 -14.28
C VAL A 924 35.02 29.66 -15.76
N GLY A 925 36.11 30.24 -16.27
CA GLY A 925 36.40 30.34 -17.71
C GLY A 925 36.39 28.99 -18.43
N ASP A 926 37.00 27.96 -17.82
CA ASP A 926 37.09 26.62 -18.39
C ASP A 926 35.75 25.84 -18.36
N HIS A 927 34.76 26.32 -17.59
CA HIS A 927 33.46 25.67 -17.38
C HIS A 927 32.30 26.39 -18.11
N ILE A 928 32.56 27.46 -18.85
CA ILE A 928 31.52 28.29 -19.48
C ILE A 928 30.72 27.52 -20.53
N GLU A 929 31.37 26.68 -21.33
CA GLU A 929 30.69 25.88 -22.34
C GLU A 929 29.71 24.90 -21.68
N ASP A 930 30.08 24.29 -20.55
CA ASP A 930 29.23 23.38 -19.79
C ASP A 930 28.03 24.09 -19.16
N ILE A 931 28.21 25.32 -18.67
CA ILE A 931 27.11 26.16 -18.14
C ILE A 931 26.14 26.55 -19.26
N ALA A 932 26.66 26.83 -20.46
CA ALA A 932 25.85 27.23 -21.62
C ALA A 932 24.82 26.16 -22.02
N ILE A 933 25.14 24.88 -21.80
CA ILE A 933 24.22 23.74 -22.04
C ILE A 933 22.94 23.87 -21.20
N TYR A 934 23.01 24.47 -20.01
CA TYR A 934 21.84 24.69 -19.15
C TYR A 934 21.19 26.04 -19.38
N MET A 935 21.98 27.10 -19.54
CA MET A 935 21.46 28.46 -19.66
C MET A 935 20.65 28.70 -20.95
N LYS A 936 21.08 28.12 -22.08
CA LYS A 936 20.39 28.31 -23.38
C LYS A 936 18.98 27.68 -23.38
N PRO A 937 18.79 26.38 -23.05
CA PRO A 937 17.44 25.81 -22.97
C PRO A 937 16.56 26.45 -21.90
N PHE A 938 17.17 26.93 -20.80
CA PHE A 938 16.42 27.63 -19.76
C PHE A 938 15.82 28.95 -20.27
N GLN A 939 16.57 29.73 -21.05
CA GLN A 939 16.10 31.00 -21.63
C GLN A 939 14.95 30.83 -22.61
N GLU A 940 14.87 29.68 -23.28
CA GLU A 940 13.78 29.35 -24.21
C GLU A 940 12.50 28.96 -23.46
N ARG A 941 12.61 28.43 -22.24
CA ARG A 941 11.49 27.87 -21.47
C ARG A 941 11.05 28.72 -20.27
N ILE A 942 11.79 29.78 -19.95
CA ILE A 942 11.53 30.61 -18.77
C ILE A 942 10.23 31.40 -18.91
N LEU A 943 9.46 31.48 -17.83
CA LEU A 943 8.26 32.31 -17.77
C LEU A 943 8.63 33.81 -17.79
N PRO A 944 7.80 34.68 -18.41
CA PRO A 944 8.07 36.12 -18.50
C PRO A 944 8.38 36.78 -17.15
N GLU A 945 7.65 36.40 -16.10
CA GLU A 945 7.81 36.92 -14.73
C GLU A 945 9.20 36.69 -14.13
N LYS A 946 9.90 35.63 -14.56
CA LYS A 946 11.25 35.27 -14.06
C LYS A 946 12.37 35.72 -14.99
N SER A 947 12.05 36.28 -16.16
CA SER A 947 13.03 36.68 -17.18
C SER A 947 13.75 37.99 -16.85
N GLY A 948 13.19 38.81 -15.94
CA GLY A 948 13.71 40.13 -15.61
C GLY A 948 15.15 40.11 -15.10
N ASP A 949 15.51 39.17 -14.23
CA ASP A 949 16.85 39.13 -13.63
C ASP A 949 17.93 38.66 -14.61
N LEU A 950 17.58 37.79 -15.58
CA LEU A 950 18.48 37.41 -16.67
C LEU A 950 18.77 38.61 -17.58
N MET A 951 17.75 39.42 -17.90
CA MET A 951 17.93 40.63 -18.69
C MET A 951 18.83 41.64 -17.97
N LYS A 952 18.59 41.86 -16.67
CA LYS A 952 19.45 42.75 -15.86
C LYS A 952 20.89 42.25 -15.82
N ALA A 953 21.11 40.95 -15.60
CA ALA A 953 22.45 40.35 -15.53
C ALA A 953 23.21 40.55 -16.85
N LYS A 954 22.53 40.31 -17.98
CA LYS A 954 23.07 40.57 -19.31
C LYS A 954 23.46 42.03 -19.52
N MET A 955 22.60 42.97 -19.15
CA MET A 955 22.89 44.39 -19.30
C MET A 955 24.09 44.81 -18.44
N GLN A 956 24.20 44.29 -17.22
CA GLN A 956 25.31 44.58 -16.31
C GLN A 956 26.64 44.07 -16.88
N LEU A 957 26.68 42.84 -17.40
CA LEU A 957 27.88 42.30 -18.05
C LEU A 957 28.28 43.09 -19.31
N ARG A 958 27.31 43.52 -20.13
CA ARG A 958 27.58 44.39 -21.29
C ARG A 958 28.14 45.76 -20.86
N LYS A 959 27.62 46.32 -19.76
CA LYS A 959 28.14 47.56 -19.17
C LYS A 959 29.58 47.37 -18.69
N TYR A 960 29.90 46.24 -18.05
CA TYR A 960 31.26 45.91 -17.65
C TYR A 960 32.19 45.75 -18.85
N ALA A 961 31.78 45.05 -19.91
CA ALA A 961 32.58 44.95 -21.13
C ALA A 961 32.90 46.34 -21.75
N GLN A 962 31.95 47.27 -21.72
CA GLN A 962 32.14 48.63 -22.25
C GLN A 962 33.01 49.52 -21.35
N SER A 963 32.97 49.34 -20.03
CA SER A 963 33.69 50.17 -19.05
C SER A 963 35.05 49.61 -18.64
N ALA A 964 35.39 48.38 -19.04
CA ALA A 964 36.62 47.71 -18.62
C ALA A 964 37.87 48.40 -19.18
N LEU A 965 38.83 48.65 -18.29
CA LEU A 965 40.09 49.32 -18.63
C LEU A 965 41.12 48.36 -19.21
N ASN A 966 41.09 47.08 -18.80
CA ASN A 966 42.00 46.06 -19.31
C ASN A 966 41.30 45.12 -20.31
N SER A 967 42.08 44.51 -21.21
CA SER A 967 41.56 43.65 -22.27
C SER A 967 41.00 42.32 -21.75
N VAL A 968 41.50 41.85 -20.60
CA VAL A 968 41.10 40.57 -19.99
C VAL A 968 39.71 40.69 -19.37
N GLU A 969 39.44 41.70 -18.53
CA GLU A 969 38.10 42.00 -17.98
C GLU A 969 37.07 42.19 -19.10
N ARG A 970 37.46 42.88 -20.17
CA ARG A 970 36.56 43.09 -21.33
C ARG A 970 36.20 41.78 -22.00
N GLN A 971 37.17 40.90 -22.21
CA GLN A 971 36.95 39.59 -22.83
C GLN A 971 36.12 38.69 -21.89
N THR A 972 36.49 38.62 -20.61
CA THR A 972 35.76 37.91 -19.56
C THR A 972 34.29 38.32 -19.47
N ALA A 973 34.01 39.63 -19.38
CA ALA A 973 32.63 40.14 -19.29
C ALA A 973 31.83 39.88 -20.57
N SER A 974 32.49 39.94 -21.74
CA SER A 974 31.84 39.63 -23.03
C SER A 974 31.47 38.14 -23.12
N SER A 975 32.39 37.23 -22.77
CA SER A 975 32.13 35.80 -22.78
C SER A 975 31.06 35.37 -21.76
N LEU A 976 31.00 36.00 -20.57
CA LEU A 976 29.90 35.78 -19.64
C LEU A 976 28.57 36.32 -20.17
N ALA A 977 28.57 37.42 -20.93
CA ALA A 977 27.35 37.98 -21.52
C ALA A 977 26.77 37.09 -22.63
N GLU A 978 27.62 36.35 -23.35
CA GLU A 978 27.23 35.37 -24.39
C GLU A 978 26.37 34.23 -23.82
N LEU A 979 26.54 33.87 -22.54
CA LEU A 979 25.68 32.89 -21.85
C LEU A 979 24.20 33.32 -21.81
N PHE A 980 23.92 34.62 -21.96
CA PHE A 980 22.59 35.22 -21.94
C PHE A 980 22.08 35.60 -23.35
N GLU A 981 22.69 35.08 -24.41
CA GLU A 981 22.20 35.25 -25.77
C GLU A 981 21.27 34.11 -26.20
N ARG A 982 20.12 34.50 -26.77
CA ARG A 982 19.17 33.54 -27.34
C ARG A 982 19.73 32.99 -28.65
N SER A 983 19.55 31.70 -28.87
CA SER A 983 19.78 31.07 -30.17
C SER A 983 18.84 31.67 -31.22
N ASP A 984 19.37 32.21 -32.31
CA ASP A 984 18.59 32.71 -33.48
C ASP A 984 17.74 31.62 -34.18
N GLN A 985 17.70 30.39 -33.66
CA GLN A 985 17.04 29.24 -34.30
C GLN A 985 15.50 29.28 -34.27
N TYR A 986 14.87 30.18 -33.50
CA TYR A 986 13.40 30.25 -33.40
C TYR A 986 12.76 31.62 -33.68
N ASP A 987 13.53 32.69 -33.87
CA ASP A 987 12.95 33.98 -34.27
C ASP A 987 12.29 33.92 -35.67
N ASN A 988 12.69 32.94 -36.50
CA ASN A 988 12.06 32.63 -37.80
C ASN A 988 10.72 31.88 -37.70
N LEU A 989 10.27 31.46 -36.51
CA LEU A 989 8.95 30.83 -36.32
C LEU A 989 7.88 31.81 -35.82
N SER A 990 8.27 33.00 -35.37
CA SER A 990 7.31 34.06 -35.00
C SER A 990 6.79 34.84 -36.22
N ALA A 991 7.56 34.91 -37.31
CA ALA A 991 7.21 35.63 -38.53
C ALA A 991 6.21 34.91 -39.45
N THR A 992 5.88 33.64 -39.20
CA THR A 992 4.92 32.86 -40.01
C THR A 992 3.53 32.72 -39.39
N SER A 993 3.27 33.33 -38.23
CA SER A 993 1.94 33.26 -37.56
C SER A 993 0.94 34.35 -37.96
N HIS A 994 1.24 35.16 -38.98
CA HIS A 994 0.29 36.14 -39.55
C HIS A 994 -0.46 35.67 -40.80
N LEU A 995 -0.40 34.38 -41.14
CA LEU A 995 -1.20 33.76 -42.21
C LEU A 995 -1.73 32.38 -41.77
N CYS A 996 -2.76 32.38 -40.92
CA CYS A 996 -3.83 31.37 -40.87
C CYS A 996 -4.96 31.84 -39.95
#